data_AF-A0A819GQY1-F1
#
_entry.id   AF-A0A819GQY1-F1
#
_cell.length_a   1.000
_cell.length_b   1.000
_cell.length_c   1.000
_cell.angle_alpha   90.00
_cell.angle_beta   90.00
_cell.angle_gamma   90.00
#
_symmetry.space_group_name_H-M   'P 1'
#
loop_
_entity.id
_entity.type
_entity.pdbx_description
1 polymer ?
#
loop_
_entity_poly.entity_id
_entity_poly.type
_entity_poly.pdbx_seq_one_letter_code
_entity_poly.pdbx_strand_id
1 'polypeptide(L)'
;MESLQIKTLNTNCLSKQSITHFEDLSNEIFYEIFGYLDYFHVYQSFFNLNIRFRKFLTCSNVLIKINISSISKSNLEHYYTNTIIPYPHRIISLCTRNKFCYDLHISPHHILSRFIRLETLILENIDTKYLSNIFRDISTLSNLSTLVITCLGYIRDANQYLLQLFRLPALKYCKISLPERYQSNPLPFATNEYSPIEDLIIIIYIPQIRRLSLDNFVANNEYELNHPIMLNHLTHLFLKLDGLSFNNFKLLIKTFFSTIEVLHLSVYGKEEYINANQWQELILTSMPFLRVFNICIKSSLSLLSMSQLNEFKSSFWHDRQWFFTHQGYLGRSFYIPTFYSVNPYRQKKYIIQWDNKQFTDLTYTKTDHTSVNHVYITGERSIYHCKHKFSNATELTLENVSSNRSQTLLTTLKQMISLQNLTQLKITSHEYSFEKLIELLLLTPNIITLNIYRILLDEIDFVDIQNTENFQLVSNTNIIKNLTIIDIREVKEVKLLFMLCPRLQHFVIHRQQRHAAAIVRFLSSRFNDIAQHLISLSFSINNTRSRLNRIPSDEGWLQNQTFHVKGQSVTLYDRIGNGKFGSVWSAGTRDGQQVAVKIYDFGRSKDHINSTQRLDSFKTEIRMGYKMRHEVNNAVTVFGFDLDRQRHLGLLVMELGEESLTERVKNLHTMHSGSEAEGYDYITATARKNIWIQLVNIAVALKRNNIVHRDMKPANLVYFGSTLKIVDFGIALDEYSGQDGHRRLGGTHPFTAPECFSGAVPVTPRAEVWSVGAILYYLTYGQAPIYETAQPIPGTTKTRSSLVKDILHNCFQRNPWRRPDHYWLLNHPLTKSTALI
;
A
#
# COMPACT_ATOMS: atom_id res chain seq x y z
N MET A 1 32.51 19.83 31.87
CA MET A 1 33.48 20.95 31.80
C MET A 1 33.95 21.29 33.21
N GLU A 2 34.58 20.35 33.93
CA GLU A 2 34.97 20.58 35.33
C GLU A 2 36.44 20.23 35.63
N SER A 3 37.31 20.08 34.63
CA SER A 3 38.71 19.71 34.92
C SER A 3 39.74 20.17 33.90
N LEU A 4 39.70 21.44 33.48
CA LEU A 4 40.81 22.06 32.75
C LEU A 4 41.18 23.37 33.44
N GLN A 5 42.11 23.28 34.40
CA GLN A 5 42.82 24.42 34.98
C GLN A 5 43.73 25.01 33.90
N ILE A 6 43.29 26.12 33.28
CA ILE A 6 44.11 26.93 32.39
C ILE A 6 45.08 27.72 33.27
N LYS A 7 46.33 27.24 33.37
CA LYS A 7 47.46 28.04 33.84
C LYS A 7 48.12 28.70 32.63
N THR A 8 48.28 30.01 32.74
CA THR A 8 49.16 30.91 31.96
C THR A 8 48.81 31.11 30.48
N LEU A 9 47.91 32.06 30.21
CA LEU A 9 47.99 32.93 29.04
C LEU A 9 48.18 34.37 29.52
N ASN A 10 49.19 35.04 28.95
CA ASN A 10 49.68 36.36 29.34
C ASN A 10 48.58 37.41 29.36
N THR A 11 48.32 37.93 30.56
CA THR A 11 47.47 39.09 30.82
C THR A 11 48.16 40.35 30.32
N ASN A 12 47.75 40.89 29.17
CA ASN A 12 47.93 42.34 28.90
C ASN A 12 46.91 42.97 27.94
N CYS A 13 45.85 42.26 27.53
CA CYS A 13 44.74 42.87 26.77
C CYS A 13 43.39 42.25 27.14
N LEU A 14 42.95 42.35 28.39
CA LEU A 14 41.55 42.10 28.74
C LEU A 14 41.08 43.13 29.77
N SER A 15 40.31 44.10 29.30
CA SER A 15 39.38 44.83 30.15
C SER A 15 38.41 43.82 30.78
N LYS A 16 38.12 44.00 32.07
CA LYS A 16 37.21 43.17 32.86
C LYS A 16 35.81 43.15 32.22
N GLN A 17 35.54 42.19 31.35
CA GLN A 17 34.18 41.72 31.08
C GLN A 17 34.13 40.25 31.50
N SER A 18 33.26 39.95 32.47
CA SER A 18 32.95 38.60 32.89
C SER A 18 32.25 37.88 31.74
N ILE A 19 32.95 36.98 31.06
CA ILE A 19 32.40 36.12 30.01
C ILE A 19 31.42 35.15 30.69
N THR A 20 30.11 35.37 30.48
CA THR A 20 29.04 34.56 31.09
C THR A 20 28.40 33.60 30.08
N HIS A 21 28.50 33.86 28.78
CA HIS A 21 27.94 33.01 27.73
C HIS A 21 28.98 32.65 26.66
N PHE A 22 28.77 31.50 26.01
CA PHE A 22 29.72 30.92 25.04
C PHE A 22 29.88 31.80 23.78
N GLU A 23 28.86 32.59 23.48
CA GLU A 23 28.79 33.54 22.37
C GLU A 23 29.52 34.87 22.64
N ASP A 24 30.00 35.09 23.87
CA ASP A 24 30.82 36.25 24.25
C ASP A 24 32.34 36.00 24.05
N LEU A 25 32.74 34.79 23.63
CA LEU A 25 34.15 34.44 23.37
C LEU A 25 34.63 35.06 22.06
N SER A 26 35.84 35.60 22.04
CA SER A 26 36.46 36.05 20.79
C SER A 26 36.73 34.86 19.87
N ASN A 27 36.64 35.10 18.55
CA ASN A 27 36.86 34.07 17.53
C ASN A 27 38.22 33.38 17.69
N GLU A 28 39.25 34.09 18.15
CA GLU A 28 40.60 33.56 18.37
C GLU A 28 40.64 32.49 19.47
N ILE A 29 39.95 32.72 20.60
CA ILE A 29 39.81 31.73 21.68
C ILE A 29 38.96 30.54 21.21
N PHE A 30 37.96 30.80 20.36
CA PHE A 30 37.15 29.75 19.74
C PHE A 30 38.00 28.83 18.86
N TYR A 31 38.89 29.38 18.03
CA TYR A 31 39.82 28.59 17.22
C TYR A 31 40.83 27.80 18.07
N GLU A 32 41.30 28.38 19.18
CA GLU A 32 42.20 27.69 20.11
C GLU A 32 41.50 26.49 20.80
N ILE A 33 40.26 26.66 21.28
CA ILE A 33 39.46 25.57 21.86
C ILE A 33 39.24 24.44 20.84
N PHE A 34 38.93 24.77 19.59
CA PHE A 34 38.74 23.77 18.54
C PHE A 34 40.06 23.14 18.07
N GLY A 35 41.19 23.81 18.25
CA GLY A 35 42.51 23.25 18.00
C GLY A 35 42.92 22.16 19.00
N TYR A 36 42.38 22.19 20.22
CA TYR A 36 42.64 21.17 21.27
C TYR A 36 41.62 20.01 21.27
N LEU A 37 40.53 20.12 20.53
CA LEU A 37 39.52 19.08 20.43
C LEU A 37 39.81 18.16 19.24
N ASP A 38 39.90 16.86 19.48
CA ASP A 38 40.00 15.86 18.42
C ASP A 38 38.85 16.04 17.41
N TYR A 39 39.18 16.07 16.12
CA TYR A 39 38.23 16.19 15.00
C TYR A 39 37.02 15.25 15.16
N PHE A 40 37.24 14.06 15.73
CA PHE A 40 36.16 13.12 16.01
C PHE A 40 35.18 13.63 17.08
N HIS A 41 35.67 14.23 18.17
CA HIS A 41 34.82 14.77 19.24
C HIS A 41 34.06 16.03 18.81
N VAL A 42 34.69 16.89 17.99
CA VAL A 42 34.02 18.05 17.38
C VAL A 42 32.90 17.58 16.45
N TYR A 43 33.20 16.62 15.57
CA TYR A 43 32.21 16.03 14.66
C TYR A 43 31.05 15.38 15.42
N GLN A 44 31.33 14.55 16.41
CA GLN A 44 30.31 13.87 17.24
C GLN A 44 29.43 14.87 17.98
N SER A 45 30.02 15.94 18.52
CA SER A 45 29.29 16.96 19.28
C SER A 45 28.41 17.83 18.38
N PHE A 46 28.92 18.28 17.22
CA PHE A 46 28.11 18.98 16.23
C PHE A 46 27.04 18.10 15.60
N PHE A 47 27.33 16.82 15.36
CA PHE A 47 26.34 15.85 14.87
C PHE A 47 25.20 15.68 15.87
N ASN A 48 25.51 15.53 17.17
CA ASN A 48 24.52 15.42 18.23
C ASN A 48 23.74 16.72 18.46
N LEU A 49 24.40 17.89 18.37
CA LEU A 49 23.75 19.20 18.46
C LEU A 49 22.82 19.42 17.26
N ASN A 50 23.25 19.10 16.04
CA ASN A 50 22.41 19.14 14.85
C ASN A 50 21.21 18.19 14.94
N ILE A 51 21.37 16.99 15.54
CA ILE A 51 20.24 16.09 15.79
C ILE A 51 19.26 16.68 16.81
N ARG A 52 19.75 17.33 17.87
CA ARG A 52 18.90 18.01 18.87
C ARG A 52 18.19 19.23 18.28
N PHE A 53 18.88 20.08 17.54
CA PHE A 53 18.27 21.21 16.82
C PHE A 53 17.29 20.77 15.74
N ARG A 54 17.60 19.71 14.97
CA ARG A 54 16.62 19.09 14.06
C ARG A 54 15.39 18.65 14.82
N LYS A 55 15.52 17.96 15.96
CA LYS A 55 14.38 17.54 16.78
C LYS A 55 13.58 18.74 17.30
N PHE A 56 14.23 19.84 17.65
CA PHE A 56 13.57 21.05 18.13
C PHE A 56 12.82 21.82 17.01
N LEU A 57 13.39 21.87 15.81
CA LEU A 57 12.80 22.54 14.63
C LEU A 57 11.78 21.67 13.85
N THR A 58 11.69 20.36 14.12
CA THR A 58 10.79 19.41 13.41
C THR A 58 9.55 18.98 14.19
N CYS A 59 9.32 19.50 15.40
CA CYS A 59 8.14 19.16 16.19
C CYS A 59 6.90 19.96 15.72
N SER A 60 6.29 19.53 14.62
CA SER A 60 4.92 19.93 14.27
C SER A 60 3.94 19.42 15.34
N ASN A 61 3.10 20.30 15.89
CA ASN A 61 2.06 19.96 16.88
C ASN A 61 0.84 19.23 16.27
N VAL A 62 0.83 19.01 14.96
CA VAL A 62 -0.34 18.48 14.27
C VAL A 62 -0.61 17.04 14.65
N LEU A 63 -1.86 16.80 15.03
CA LEU A 63 -2.35 15.51 15.48
C LEU A 63 -2.62 14.60 14.28
N ILE A 64 -2.25 13.33 14.40
CA ILE A 64 -2.31 12.36 13.31
C ILE A 64 -3.41 11.34 13.59
N LYS A 65 -4.25 11.09 12.59
CA LYS A 65 -5.23 9.99 12.55
C LYS A 65 -4.80 9.00 11.46
N ILE A 66 -4.73 7.72 11.79
CA ILE A 66 -4.27 6.69 10.85
C ILE A 66 -5.34 5.61 10.75
N ASN A 67 -5.71 5.26 9.53
CA ASN A 67 -6.56 4.13 9.20
C ASN A 67 -5.77 3.20 8.27
N ILE A 68 -5.61 1.95 8.65
CA ILE A 68 -4.86 0.94 7.89
C ILE A 68 -5.80 -0.22 7.63
N SER A 69 -6.02 -0.57 6.36
CA SER A 69 -6.84 -1.73 6.03
C SER A 69 -6.27 -2.56 4.88
N SER A 70 -6.41 -3.88 4.99
CA SER A 70 -6.18 -4.83 3.90
C SER A 70 -4.76 -4.88 3.28
N ILE A 71 -3.73 -4.29 3.88
CA ILE A 71 -2.34 -4.30 3.35
C ILE A 71 -1.55 -5.58 3.68
N SER A 72 -0.51 -5.88 2.90
CA SER A 72 0.39 -7.01 3.18
C SER A 72 1.18 -6.78 4.48
N LYS A 73 1.69 -7.87 5.08
CA LYS A 73 2.54 -7.83 6.28
C LYS A 73 3.78 -6.94 6.09
N SER A 74 4.48 -7.10 4.96
CA SER A 74 5.66 -6.29 4.60
C SER A 74 5.35 -4.79 4.48
N ASN A 75 4.21 -4.43 3.87
CA ASN A 75 3.80 -3.03 3.76
C ASN A 75 3.40 -2.47 5.13
N LEU A 76 2.74 -3.29 5.95
CA LEU A 76 2.42 -2.91 7.32
C LEU A 76 3.69 -2.63 8.13
N GLU A 77 4.70 -3.50 8.08
CA GLU A 77 6.01 -3.30 8.73
C GLU A 77 6.69 -2.03 8.23
N HIS A 78 6.65 -1.77 6.92
CA HIS A 78 7.21 -0.55 6.33
C HIS A 78 6.53 0.71 6.88
N TYR A 79 5.19 0.77 6.89
CA TYR A 79 4.44 1.90 7.41
C TYR A 79 4.60 2.05 8.92
N TYR A 80 4.61 0.93 9.62
CA TYR A 80 4.82 0.90 11.05
C TYR A 80 6.17 1.52 11.42
N THR A 81 7.25 1.10 10.74
CA THR A 81 8.62 1.59 10.97
C THR A 81 8.81 3.04 10.52
N ASN A 82 8.24 3.43 9.38
CA ASN A 82 8.55 4.72 8.75
C ASN A 82 7.54 5.84 9.02
N THR A 83 6.34 5.51 9.49
CA THR A 83 5.23 6.46 9.64
C THR A 83 4.66 6.49 11.05
N ILE A 84 4.58 5.34 11.73
CA ILE A 84 3.88 5.22 13.04
C ILE A 84 4.86 5.36 14.21
N ILE A 85 5.91 4.53 14.26
CA ILE A 85 6.94 4.54 15.31
C ILE A 85 7.67 5.89 15.46
N PRO A 86 7.95 6.65 14.39
CA PRO A 86 8.68 7.90 14.55
C PRO A 86 7.87 9.00 15.25
N TYR A 87 6.53 8.91 15.26
CA TYR A 87 5.64 9.99 15.73
C TYR A 87 4.51 9.54 16.70
N PRO A 88 4.76 8.66 17.69
CA PRO A 88 3.71 8.04 18.50
C PRO A 88 2.98 9.06 19.40
N HIS A 89 3.68 10.09 19.85
CA HIS A 89 3.10 11.18 20.65
C HIS A 89 2.11 12.05 19.87
N ARG A 90 2.08 11.99 18.53
CA ARG A 90 1.17 12.78 17.69
C ARG A 90 -0.09 12.01 17.32
N ILE A 91 -0.13 10.70 17.51
CA ILE A 91 -1.22 9.84 17.04
C ILE A 91 -2.37 9.89 18.06
N ILE A 92 -3.51 10.40 17.62
CA ILE A 92 -4.75 10.49 18.43
C ILE A 92 -5.79 9.47 18.01
N SER A 93 -5.69 8.94 16.80
CA SER A 93 -6.60 7.91 16.28
C SER A 93 -5.83 6.86 15.50
N LEU A 94 -6.05 5.60 15.84
CA LEU A 94 -5.50 4.45 15.13
C LEU A 94 -6.63 3.46 14.80
N CYS A 95 -6.88 3.26 13.51
CA CYS A 95 -7.82 2.28 13.00
C CYS A 95 -7.06 1.21 12.22
N THR A 96 -7.23 -0.05 12.56
CA THR A 96 -6.57 -1.18 11.91
C THR A 96 -7.61 -2.25 11.56
N ARG A 97 -7.74 -2.55 10.27
CA ARG A 97 -8.52 -3.66 9.72
C ARG A 97 -7.56 -4.62 9.02
N ASN A 98 -6.56 -5.09 9.76
CA ASN A 98 -5.51 -5.95 9.22
C ASN A 98 -5.11 -7.04 10.22
N LYS A 99 -5.24 -8.30 9.78
CA LYS A 99 -4.92 -9.49 10.58
C LYS A 99 -3.47 -9.56 11.05
N PHE A 100 -2.54 -8.88 10.36
CA PHE A 100 -1.10 -8.94 10.65
C PHE A 100 -0.63 -7.91 11.68
N CYS A 101 -1.50 -7.01 12.16
CA CYS A 101 -1.13 -5.97 13.14
C CYS A 101 -0.65 -6.52 14.49
N TYR A 102 -0.81 -7.82 14.74
CA TYR A 102 -0.62 -8.45 16.05
C TYR A 102 0.27 -9.71 16.00
N ASP A 103 1.02 -9.91 14.91
CA ASP A 103 2.04 -10.98 14.82
C ASP A 103 3.27 -10.67 15.71
N LEU A 104 3.97 -11.72 16.17
CA LEU A 104 5.11 -11.65 17.11
C LEU A 104 6.23 -10.64 16.76
N HIS A 105 6.44 -10.30 15.49
CA HIS A 105 7.45 -9.32 15.04
C HIS A 105 6.98 -7.85 15.13
N ILE A 106 5.67 -7.62 15.26
CA ILE A 106 5.02 -6.30 15.38
C ILE A 106 4.19 -6.32 16.68
N SER A 107 4.77 -6.83 17.77
CA SER A 107 4.03 -7.07 19.01
C SER A 107 3.59 -5.75 19.69
N PRO A 108 2.29 -5.56 20.02
CA PRO A 108 1.72 -4.32 20.59
C PRO A 108 2.23 -3.92 21.98
N HIS A 109 2.93 -4.80 22.68
CA HIS A 109 3.30 -4.63 24.09
C HIS A 109 4.15 -3.40 24.42
N HIS A 110 5.03 -3.01 23.52
CA HIS A 110 5.88 -1.81 23.66
C HIS A 110 5.32 -0.59 22.91
N ILE A 111 4.20 -0.77 22.22
CA ILE A 111 3.72 0.13 21.18
C ILE A 111 2.58 0.98 21.72
N LEU A 112 1.55 0.34 22.31
CA LEU A 112 0.40 1.05 22.85
C LEU A 112 0.83 1.96 24.01
N SER A 113 1.77 1.53 24.85
CA SER A 113 2.37 2.34 25.91
C SER A 113 3.09 3.61 25.41
N ARG A 114 3.48 3.68 24.13
CA ARG A 114 4.10 4.88 23.53
C ARG A 114 3.06 5.87 22.96
N PHE A 115 1.83 5.45 22.70
CA PHE A 115 0.77 6.33 22.18
C PHE A 115 0.04 7.08 23.28
N ILE A 116 0.78 7.90 24.02
CA ILE A 116 0.28 8.64 25.20
C ILE A 116 -0.92 9.56 24.91
N ARG A 117 -1.14 9.98 23.66
CA ARG A 117 -2.25 10.85 23.22
C ARG A 117 -3.37 10.10 22.47
N LEU A 118 -3.34 8.77 22.46
CA LEU A 118 -4.33 7.98 21.72
C LEU A 118 -5.72 8.13 22.35
N GLU A 119 -6.65 8.73 21.62
CA GLU A 119 -8.03 8.95 22.03
C GLU A 119 -9.00 7.96 21.37
N THR A 120 -8.68 7.48 20.17
CA THR A 120 -9.50 6.56 19.38
C THR A 120 -8.71 5.35 18.91
N LEU A 121 -9.18 4.15 19.25
CA LEU A 121 -8.62 2.88 18.79
C LEU A 121 -9.71 2.03 18.16
N ILE A 122 -9.54 1.66 16.89
CA ILE A 122 -10.49 0.82 16.15
C ILE A 122 -9.73 -0.40 15.63
N LEU A 123 -10.11 -1.58 16.09
CA LEU A 123 -9.49 -2.85 15.75
C LEU A 123 -10.54 -3.73 15.09
N GLU A 124 -10.35 -4.07 13.82
CA GLU A 124 -11.29 -4.89 13.07
C GLU A 124 -10.65 -6.16 12.55
N ASN A 125 -11.43 -7.25 12.55
CA ASN A 125 -11.03 -8.59 12.11
C ASN A 125 -9.88 -9.18 12.94
N ILE A 126 -9.96 -9.03 14.26
CA ILE A 126 -8.97 -9.52 15.23
C ILE A 126 -9.25 -10.98 15.58
N ASP A 127 -8.29 -11.87 15.37
CA ASP A 127 -8.38 -13.25 15.86
C ASP A 127 -8.40 -13.26 17.40
N THR A 128 -9.36 -13.98 17.97
CA THR A 128 -9.62 -14.05 19.42
C THR A 128 -8.38 -14.41 20.26
N LYS A 129 -7.41 -15.14 19.70
CA LYS A 129 -6.15 -15.48 20.40
C LYS A 129 -5.30 -14.27 20.80
N TYR A 130 -5.51 -13.10 20.16
CA TYR A 130 -4.76 -11.88 20.45
C TYR A 130 -5.44 -10.99 21.49
N LEU A 131 -6.69 -11.27 21.87
CA LEU A 131 -7.49 -10.38 22.73
C LEU A 131 -6.86 -10.19 24.12
N SER A 132 -6.34 -11.24 24.74
CA SER A 132 -5.69 -11.14 26.06
C SER A 132 -4.51 -10.17 26.08
N ASN A 133 -3.68 -10.18 25.04
CA ASN A 133 -2.59 -9.22 24.90
C ASN A 133 -3.12 -7.81 24.63
N ILE A 134 -4.12 -7.67 23.76
CA ILE A 134 -4.72 -6.37 23.41
C ILE A 134 -5.32 -5.68 24.65
N PHE A 135 -6.12 -6.38 25.45
CA PHE A 135 -6.73 -5.79 26.63
C PHE A 135 -5.71 -5.49 27.72
N ARG A 136 -4.67 -6.32 27.88
CA ARG A 136 -3.54 -6.03 28.77
C ARG A 136 -2.85 -4.72 28.39
N ASP A 137 -2.63 -4.50 27.10
CA ASP A 137 -1.92 -3.31 26.62
C ASP A 137 -2.80 -2.04 26.63
N ILE A 138 -4.07 -2.17 26.28
CA ILE A 138 -5.01 -1.04 26.27
C ILE A 138 -5.16 -0.43 27.66
N SER A 139 -5.03 -1.22 28.73
CA SER A 139 -5.08 -0.72 30.12
C SER A 139 -4.05 0.39 30.42
N THR A 140 -3.00 0.53 29.61
CA THR A 140 -1.99 1.59 29.72
C THR A 140 -2.39 2.92 29.08
N LEU A 141 -3.51 2.98 28.36
CA LEU A 141 -3.95 4.13 27.57
C LEU A 141 -4.93 5.02 28.36
N SER A 142 -4.40 5.96 29.15
CA SER A 142 -5.22 6.82 30.02
C SER A 142 -6.15 7.79 29.27
N ASN A 143 -5.83 8.15 28.02
CA ASN A 143 -6.61 9.11 27.20
C ASN A 143 -7.61 8.44 26.25
N LEU A 144 -7.69 7.10 26.24
CA LEU A 144 -8.53 6.38 25.28
C LEU A 144 -10.02 6.63 25.57
N SER A 145 -10.68 7.38 24.68
CA SER A 145 -12.09 7.75 24.80
C SER A 145 -13.01 6.93 23.91
N THR A 146 -12.48 6.36 22.83
CA THR A 146 -13.25 5.61 21.83
C THR A 146 -12.53 4.30 21.52
N LEU A 147 -13.20 3.17 21.74
CA LEU A 147 -12.68 1.85 21.44
C LEU A 147 -13.68 1.03 20.62
N VAL A 148 -13.23 0.47 19.50
CA VAL A 148 -14.01 -0.45 18.67
C VAL A 148 -13.21 -1.70 18.45
N ILE A 149 -13.79 -2.88 18.73
CA ILE A 149 -13.14 -4.17 18.50
C ILE A 149 -14.12 -5.10 17.75
N THR A 150 -13.70 -5.60 16.59
CA THR A 150 -14.42 -6.64 15.83
C THR A 150 -13.56 -7.89 15.76
N CYS A 151 -14.09 -9.02 16.24
CA CYS A 151 -13.32 -10.27 16.36
C CYS A 151 -13.63 -11.28 15.25
N LEU A 152 -12.66 -12.15 14.95
CA LEU A 152 -12.78 -13.38 14.15
C LEU A 152 -12.73 -14.57 15.12
N GLY A 153 -13.89 -15.10 15.50
CA GLY A 153 -14.01 -16.28 16.36
C GLY A 153 -14.74 -16.04 17.68
N TYR A 154 -14.83 -17.10 18.48
CA TYR A 154 -15.53 -17.12 19.78
C TYR A 154 -14.63 -16.67 20.93
N ILE A 155 -15.18 -15.84 21.82
CA ILE A 155 -14.51 -15.43 23.05
C ILE A 155 -14.88 -16.46 24.14
N ARG A 156 -13.90 -17.25 24.60
CA ARG A 156 -14.12 -18.29 25.63
C ARG A 156 -14.46 -17.73 27.01
N ASP A 157 -13.93 -16.57 27.37
CA ASP A 157 -14.14 -15.90 28.65
C ASP A 157 -14.24 -14.38 28.41
N ALA A 158 -15.45 -13.88 28.16
CA ALA A 158 -15.67 -12.46 27.89
C ALA A 158 -15.49 -11.59 29.14
N ASN A 159 -15.70 -12.17 30.33
CA ASN A 159 -15.69 -11.46 31.61
C ASN A 159 -14.28 -10.94 31.92
N GLN A 160 -13.26 -11.76 31.69
CA GLN A 160 -11.86 -11.36 31.86
C GLN A 160 -11.48 -10.11 31.02
N TYR A 161 -12.05 -9.98 29.82
CA TYR A 161 -11.75 -8.87 28.91
C TYR A 161 -12.57 -7.62 29.23
N LEU A 162 -13.84 -7.78 29.59
CA LEU A 162 -14.71 -6.69 30.04
C LEU A 162 -14.13 -6.01 31.30
N LEU A 163 -13.58 -6.80 32.23
CA LEU A 163 -12.86 -6.29 33.41
C LEU A 163 -11.74 -5.30 33.07
N GLN A 164 -10.98 -5.57 32.00
CA GLN A 164 -9.85 -4.73 31.59
C GLN A 164 -10.30 -3.48 30.84
N LEU A 165 -11.38 -3.57 30.06
CA LEU A 165 -12.04 -2.42 29.45
C LEU A 165 -12.54 -1.41 30.46
N PHE A 166 -13.10 -1.91 31.57
CA PHE A 166 -13.71 -1.09 32.60
C PHE A 166 -12.70 -0.38 33.51
N ARG A 167 -11.40 -0.64 33.34
CA ARG A 167 -10.32 0.11 34.01
C ARG A 167 -9.87 1.36 33.26
N LEU A 168 -10.47 1.68 32.09
CA LEU A 168 -10.07 2.81 31.25
C LEU A 168 -10.80 4.10 31.68
N PRO A 169 -10.10 5.08 32.29
CA PRO A 169 -10.75 6.21 32.96
C PRO A 169 -11.39 7.21 31.99
N ALA A 170 -10.92 7.30 30.76
CA ALA A 170 -11.39 8.27 29.76
C ALA A 170 -12.42 7.71 28.77
N LEU A 171 -12.77 6.41 28.86
CA LEU A 171 -13.58 5.71 27.85
C LEU A 171 -15.04 6.22 27.83
N LYS A 172 -15.46 6.79 26.70
CA LYS A 172 -16.81 7.35 26.46
C LYS A 172 -17.63 6.55 25.46
N TYR A 173 -16.97 5.87 24.53
CA TYR A 173 -17.58 5.05 23.48
C TYR A 173 -16.88 3.70 23.38
N CYS A 174 -17.65 2.61 23.46
CA CYS A 174 -17.15 1.25 23.25
C CYS A 174 -18.09 0.48 22.32
N LYS A 175 -17.52 -0.23 21.35
CA LYS A 175 -18.24 -1.19 20.50
C LYS A 175 -17.45 -2.49 20.40
N ILE A 176 -18.11 -3.61 20.67
CA ILE A 176 -17.54 -4.95 20.50
C ILE A 176 -18.46 -5.75 19.58
N SER A 177 -17.91 -6.26 18.48
CA SER A 177 -18.65 -7.02 17.47
C SER A 177 -18.10 -8.44 17.33
N LEU A 178 -18.99 -9.42 17.34
CA LEU A 178 -18.71 -10.86 17.16
C LEU A 178 -19.35 -11.38 15.86
N PRO A 179 -18.76 -12.38 15.16
CA PRO A 179 -19.30 -12.89 13.88
C PRO A 179 -20.72 -13.47 14.00
N GLU A 180 -21.55 -13.28 12.96
CA GLU A 180 -22.94 -13.79 12.87
C GLU A 180 -23.06 -15.31 12.66
N ARG A 181 -22.04 -15.94 12.06
CA ARG A 181 -22.08 -17.38 11.79
C ARG A 181 -21.52 -18.08 13.00
N TYR A 182 -22.38 -18.54 13.90
CA TYR A 182 -22.38 -19.91 14.45
C TYR A 182 -23.50 -19.99 15.48
N GLN A 183 -24.52 -20.77 15.12
CA GLN A 183 -25.60 -21.19 16.00
C GLN A 183 -25.04 -21.94 17.21
N SER A 184 -25.80 -21.84 18.30
CA SER A 184 -25.77 -22.69 19.50
C SER A 184 -24.46 -22.69 20.29
N ASN A 185 -24.18 -21.60 20.99
CA ASN A 185 -24.03 -21.67 22.44
C ASN A 185 -24.25 -20.27 23.02
N PRO A 186 -25.05 -20.12 24.10
CA PRO A 186 -25.13 -18.87 24.82
C PRO A 186 -23.71 -18.43 25.24
N LEU A 187 -23.49 -17.13 25.39
CA LEU A 187 -22.33 -16.62 26.12
C LEU A 187 -22.20 -17.45 27.42
N PRO A 188 -21.04 -18.02 27.75
CA PRO A 188 -20.90 -18.90 28.89
C PRO A 188 -20.85 -18.01 30.13
N PHE A 189 -22.01 -17.58 30.61
CA PHE A 189 -22.18 -17.08 31.98
C PHE A 189 -22.47 -18.25 32.94
N ALA A 190 -22.01 -19.45 32.58
CA ALA A 190 -22.25 -20.68 33.31
C ALA A 190 -20.95 -21.47 33.43
N THR A 191 -20.27 -21.30 34.56
CA THR A 191 -19.68 -22.45 35.25
C THR A 191 -20.19 -22.43 36.67
N ASN A 192 -20.79 -23.55 37.06
CA ASN A 192 -21.25 -23.84 38.42
C ASN A 192 -20.13 -23.53 39.42
N GLU A 193 -20.26 -22.42 40.14
CA GLU A 193 -19.83 -22.20 41.54
C GLU A 193 -19.85 -20.72 41.95
N TYR A 194 -20.10 -19.76 41.05
CA TYR A 194 -20.32 -18.35 41.43
C TYR A 194 -21.48 -17.73 40.64
N SER A 195 -22.30 -16.94 41.34
CA SER A 195 -23.54 -16.35 40.84
C SER A 195 -23.27 -15.38 39.67
N PRO A 196 -23.96 -15.49 38.51
CA PRO A 196 -23.78 -14.57 37.37
C PRO A 196 -24.12 -13.11 37.67
N ILE A 197 -24.72 -12.82 38.83
CA ILE A 197 -25.02 -11.48 39.30
C ILE A 197 -23.79 -10.83 39.95
N GLU A 198 -22.86 -11.59 40.51
CA GLU A 198 -21.57 -11.06 40.98
C GLU A 198 -20.63 -10.69 39.80
N ASP A 199 -20.90 -11.20 38.60
CA ASP A 199 -20.22 -10.77 37.38
C ASP A 199 -20.83 -9.51 36.75
N LEU A 200 -22.08 -9.19 37.10
CA LEU A 200 -22.72 -7.92 36.75
C LEU A 200 -22.30 -6.80 37.74
N ILE A 201 -21.86 -7.18 38.95
CA ILE A 201 -21.14 -6.31 39.92
C ILE A 201 -19.80 -5.80 39.33
N ILE A 202 -19.28 -6.35 38.23
CA ILE A 202 -18.09 -5.82 37.55
C ILE A 202 -18.40 -4.58 36.67
N ILE A 203 -19.68 -4.21 36.48
CA ILE A 203 -20.08 -2.91 35.89
C ILE A 203 -19.80 -1.72 36.87
N ILE A 204 -19.16 -1.97 38.01
CA ILE A 204 -18.91 -0.99 39.08
C ILE A 204 -17.88 0.11 38.77
N TYR A 205 -17.22 0.17 37.59
CA TYR A 205 -16.21 1.21 37.34
C TYR A 205 -16.30 1.97 36.01
N ILE A 206 -17.49 2.33 35.50
CA ILE A 206 -17.53 3.38 34.45
C ILE A 206 -18.58 4.50 34.69
N PRO A 207 -18.22 5.57 35.41
CA PRO A 207 -19.11 6.71 35.62
C PRO A 207 -19.29 7.63 34.38
N GLN A 208 -18.82 7.29 33.17
CA GLN A 208 -18.81 8.24 32.02
C GLN A 208 -19.25 7.68 30.65
N ILE A 209 -19.62 6.40 30.52
CA ILE A 209 -20.10 5.87 29.22
C ILE A 209 -21.41 6.56 28.86
N ARG A 210 -21.44 7.15 27.66
CA ARG A 210 -22.65 7.77 27.10
C ARG A 210 -23.26 6.95 25.98
N ARG A 211 -22.48 6.07 25.34
CA ARG A 211 -22.88 5.30 24.16
C ARG A 211 -22.37 3.87 24.23
N LEU A 212 -23.27 2.90 24.09
CA LEU A 212 -22.97 1.47 24.13
C LEU A 212 -23.56 0.76 22.92
N SER A 213 -22.76 -0.09 22.26
CA SER A 213 -23.19 -0.93 21.14
C SER A 213 -22.79 -2.38 21.36
N LEU A 214 -23.76 -3.30 21.37
CA LEU A 214 -23.56 -4.74 21.57
C LEU A 214 -24.22 -5.55 20.44
N ASP A 215 -23.46 -6.48 19.86
CA ASP A 215 -23.92 -7.38 18.80
C ASP A 215 -24.07 -8.84 19.31
N ASN A 216 -25.12 -9.55 18.87
CA ASN A 216 -25.41 -10.97 19.15
C ASN A 216 -25.59 -11.30 20.64
N PHE A 217 -26.44 -10.53 21.32
CA PHE A 217 -26.76 -10.75 22.73
C PHE A 217 -27.72 -11.96 22.90
N VAL A 218 -27.27 -12.98 23.63
CA VAL A 218 -28.08 -14.16 24.02
C VAL A 218 -28.17 -14.19 25.55
N ALA A 219 -29.39 -14.11 26.11
CA ALA A 219 -29.60 -14.26 27.55
C ALA A 219 -30.51 -15.46 27.83
N ASN A 220 -30.17 -16.24 28.85
CA ASN A 220 -30.99 -17.37 29.33
C ASN A 220 -32.28 -16.87 30.02
N ASN A 221 -33.27 -17.75 30.15
CA ASN A 221 -34.67 -17.39 30.40
C ASN A 221 -35.07 -17.15 31.86
N GLU A 222 -34.19 -17.20 32.86
CA GLU A 222 -34.57 -17.04 34.27
C GLU A 222 -33.52 -16.23 35.03
N TYR A 223 -33.91 -15.08 35.59
CA TYR A 223 -33.05 -14.26 36.45
C TYR A 223 -33.87 -13.61 37.59
N GLU A 224 -33.46 -13.83 38.84
CA GLU A 224 -33.86 -13.04 40.00
C GLU A 224 -32.73 -12.06 40.36
N LEU A 225 -32.99 -10.75 40.31
CA LEU A 225 -32.01 -9.69 40.56
C LEU A 225 -32.08 -9.21 42.01
N ASN A 226 -31.05 -9.47 42.82
CA ASN A 226 -31.02 -9.02 44.21
C ASN A 226 -30.63 -7.55 44.40
N HIS A 227 -29.96 -6.89 43.44
CA HIS A 227 -29.62 -5.46 43.52
C HIS A 227 -29.56 -4.77 42.14
N PRO A 228 -30.53 -3.92 41.76
CA PRO A 228 -30.48 -3.17 40.50
C PRO A 228 -29.52 -1.97 40.59
N ILE A 229 -28.53 -1.88 39.70
CA ILE A 229 -27.61 -0.74 39.56
C ILE A 229 -27.94 0.03 38.28
N MET A 230 -28.10 1.35 38.38
CA MET A 230 -28.55 2.23 37.30
C MET A 230 -27.37 2.84 36.52
N LEU A 231 -27.38 2.73 35.18
CA LEU A 231 -26.37 3.32 34.28
C LEU A 231 -26.67 4.80 33.96
N ASN A 232 -26.61 5.67 34.97
CA ASN A 232 -27.18 7.03 34.91
C ASN A 232 -26.65 7.98 33.80
N HIS A 233 -25.49 7.69 33.19
CA HIS A 233 -24.89 8.53 32.14
C HIS A 233 -25.07 7.98 30.72
N LEU A 234 -25.61 6.77 30.57
CA LEU A 234 -25.79 6.12 29.29
C LEU A 234 -27.02 6.72 28.58
N THR A 235 -26.78 7.41 27.46
CA THR A 235 -27.83 8.07 26.68
C THR A 235 -28.08 7.40 25.32
N HIS A 236 -27.12 6.66 24.75
CA HIS A 236 -27.32 5.96 23.48
C HIS A 236 -27.05 4.47 23.60
N LEU A 237 -28.01 3.66 23.15
CA LEU A 237 -27.97 2.21 23.21
C LEU A 237 -28.21 1.62 21.82
N PHE A 238 -27.29 0.77 21.36
CA PHE A 238 -27.39 0.03 20.11
C PHE A 238 -27.32 -1.47 20.42
N LEU A 239 -28.38 -2.21 20.12
CA LEU A 239 -28.49 -3.63 20.42
C LEU A 239 -28.85 -4.43 19.18
N LYS A 240 -28.18 -5.56 18.99
CA LYS A 240 -28.59 -6.59 18.03
C LYS A 240 -28.85 -7.89 18.77
N LEU A 241 -30.12 -8.24 18.85
CA LEU A 241 -30.65 -9.39 19.60
C LEU A 241 -30.91 -10.56 18.66
N ASP A 242 -30.56 -11.75 19.13
CA ASP A 242 -30.90 -13.03 18.50
C ASP A 242 -31.49 -13.95 19.58
N GLY A 243 -32.76 -14.32 19.45
CA GLY A 243 -33.43 -15.24 20.37
C GLY A 243 -33.90 -14.70 21.74
N LEU A 244 -33.66 -13.43 22.11
CA LEU A 244 -34.17 -12.86 23.38
C LEU A 244 -35.69 -12.63 23.33
N SER A 245 -36.44 -13.02 24.38
CA SER A 245 -37.90 -12.73 24.45
C SER A 245 -38.16 -11.25 24.76
N PHE A 246 -39.32 -10.73 24.34
CA PHE A 246 -39.67 -9.33 24.59
C PHE A 246 -39.78 -9.02 26.10
N ASN A 247 -40.26 -9.97 26.90
CA ASN A 247 -40.36 -9.84 28.36
C ASN A 247 -38.99 -9.71 29.04
N ASN A 248 -38.00 -10.50 28.61
CA ASN A 248 -36.64 -10.41 29.15
C ASN A 248 -35.98 -9.09 28.74
N PHE A 249 -36.23 -8.62 27.52
CA PHE A 249 -35.80 -7.30 27.09
C PHE A 249 -36.45 -6.18 27.92
N LYS A 250 -37.76 -6.27 28.21
CA LYS A 250 -38.48 -5.33 29.09
C LYS A 250 -37.86 -5.27 30.48
N LEU A 251 -37.52 -6.42 31.06
CA LEU A 251 -36.84 -6.49 32.37
C LEU A 251 -35.46 -5.81 32.32
N LEU A 252 -34.68 -6.07 31.27
CA LEU A 252 -33.36 -5.49 31.05
C LEU A 252 -33.41 -3.97 30.89
N ILE A 253 -34.37 -3.44 30.11
CA ILE A 253 -34.58 -1.99 29.98
C ILE A 253 -34.93 -1.35 31.32
N LYS A 254 -35.88 -1.94 32.05
CA LYS A 254 -36.30 -1.44 33.37
C LYS A 254 -35.17 -1.45 34.40
N THR A 255 -34.31 -2.46 34.35
CA THR A 255 -33.26 -2.66 35.35
C THR A 255 -32.06 -1.75 35.08
N PHE A 256 -31.65 -1.59 33.82
CA PHE A 256 -30.34 -1.03 33.49
C PHE A 256 -30.36 0.22 32.60
N PHE A 257 -31.43 0.47 31.83
CA PHE A 257 -31.40 1.40 30.69
C PHE A 257 -32.48 2.49 30.75
N SER A 258 -32.87 2.92 31.95
CA SER A 258 -33.93 3.93 32.14
C SER A 258 -33.57 5.33 31.66
N THR A 259 -32.27 5.67 31.52
CA THR A 259 -31.78 7.01 31.14
C THR A 259 -31.53 7.21 29.65
N ILE A 260 -31.88 6.23 28.80
CA ILE A 260 -31.54 6.29 27.37
C ILE A 260 -32.36 7.34 26.60
N GLU A 261 -31.67 8.11 25.74
CA GLU A 261 -32.24 9.10 24.83
C GLU A 261 -32.34 8.57 23.38
N VAL A 262 -31.45 7.65 23.00
CA VAL A 262 -31.35 7.09 21.65
C VAL A 262 -31.27 5.57 21.75
N LEU A 263 -32.24 4.88 21.13
CA LEU A 263 -32.28 3.42 21.06
C LEU A 263 -32.28 2.96 19.60
N HIS A 264 -31.28 2.16 19.25
CA HIS A 264 -31.24 1.40 18.01
C HIS A 264 -31.29 -0.09 18.32
N LEU A 265 -32.29 -0.79 17.81
CA LEU A 265 -32.51 -2.19 18.09
C LEU A 265 -32.63 -2.98 16.78
N SER A 266 -31.91 -4.08 16.65
CA SER A 266 -32.10 -5.05 15.57
C SER A 266 -32.43 -6.41 16.17
N VAL A 267 -33.50 -7.07 15.72
CA VAL A 267 -33.98 -8.34 16.27
C VAL A 267 -34.16 -9.36 15.16
N TYR A 268 -33.73 -10.59 15.38
CA TYR A 268 -33.94 -11.72 14.47
C TYR A 268 -34.96 -12.71 15.06
N GLY A 269 -35.94 -13.11 14.26
CA GLY A 269 -36.68 -14.37 14.46
C GLY A 269 -37.79 -14.41 15.52
N LYS A 270 -38.30 -13.28 16.04
CA LYS A 270 -39.42 -13.28 17.02
C LYS A 270 -40.51 -12.26 16.72
N GLU A 271 -41.75 -12.74 16.58
CA GLU A 271 -42.94 -11.93 16.29
C GLU A 271 -43.37 -11.03 17.45
N GLU A 272 -42.99 -11.37 18.70
CA GLU A 272 -43.30 -10.59 19.92
C GLU A 272 -42.87 -9.12 19.84
N TYR A 273 -41.84 -8.81 19.05
CA TYR A 273 -41.33 -7.44 18.89
C TYR A 273 -42.18 -6.57 17.95
N ILE A 274 -43.18 -7.16 17.29
CA ILE A 274 -44.10 -6.53 16.33
C ILE A 274 -45.43 -6.23 17.04
N ASN A 275 -45.38 -5.50 18.16
CA ASN A 275 -46.56 -5.06 18.89
C ASN A 275 -46.39 -3.60 19.30
N ALA A 276 -47.14 -2.70 18.65
CA ALA A 276 -46.94 -1.26 18.86
C ALA A 276 -47.38 -0.83 20.27
N ASN A 277 -48.41 -1.47 20.82
CA ASN A 277 -48.92 -1.17 22.16
C ASN A 277 -47.93 -1.55 23.26
N GLN A 278 -47.29 -2.72 23.15
CA GLN A 278 -46.23 -3.14 24.09
C GLN A 278 -45.02 -2.21 24.05
N TRP A 279 -44.63 -1.74 22.87
CA TRP A 279 -43.57 -0.73 22.73
C TRP A 279 -43.96 0.62 23.33
N GLN A 280 -45.18 1.08 23.05
CA GLN A 280 -45.70 2.33 23.60
C GLN A 280 -45.74 2.28 25.14
N GLU A 281 -46.23 1.19 25.72
CA GLU A 281 -46.24 0.97 27.18
C GLU A 281 -44.82 0.98 27.75
N LEU A 282 -43.89 0.25 27.13
CA LEU A 282 -42.50 0.19 27.60
C LEU A 282 -41.81 1.55 27.54
N ILE A 283 -41.98 2.31 26.46
CA ILE A 283 -41.38 3.63 26.28
C ILE A 283 -41.93 4.61 27.33
N LEU A 284 -43.25 4.65 27.51
CA LEU A 284 -43.88 5.56 28.46
C LEU A 284 -43.55 5.22 29.93
N THR A 285 -43.42 3.94 30.26
CA THR A 285 -43.17 3.50 31.65
C THR A 285 -41.69 3.46 32.02
N SER A 286 -40.80 3.16 31.08
CA SER A 286 -39.44 2.72 31.38
C SER A 286 -38.34 3.47 30.61
N MET A 287 -38.69 4.30 29.62
CA MET A 287 -37.72 5.09 28.82
C MET A 287 -38.18 6.55 28.62
N PRO A 288 -38.32 7.33 29.71
CA PRO A 288 -38.93 8.66 29.66
C PRO A 288 -38.13 9.69 28.84
N PHE A 289 -36.82 9.50 28.67
CA PHE A 289 -35.93 10.43 27.95
C PHE A 289 -35.75 10.08 26.47
N LEU A 290 -36.39 9.02 25.96
CA LEU A 290 -36.19 8.56 24.59
C LEU A 290 -36.68 9.58 23.57
N ARG A 291 -35.78 10.03 22.69
CA ARG A 291 -36.02 11.00 21.62
C ARG A 291 -35.83 10.40 20.23
N VAL A 292 -34.95 9.40 20.10
CA VAL A 292 -34.72 8.67 18.85
C VAL A 292 -34.91 7.18 19.11
N PHE A 293 -35.83 6.57 18.37
CA PHE A 293 -36.12 5.14 18.45
C PHE A 293 -36.03 4.57 17.05
N ASN A 294 -35.15 3.58 16.87
CA ASN A 294 -34.96 2.90 15.61
C ASN A 294 -34.98 1.39 15.84
N ILE A 295 -35.90 0.69 15.21
CA ILE A 295 -36.01 -0.76 15.30
C ILE A 295 -35.99 -1.42 13.92
N CYS A 296 -35.19 -2.47 13.79
CA CYS A 296 -35.06 -3.31 12.61
C CYS A 296 -35.38 -4.76 12.96
N ILE A 297 -36.55 -5.24 12.54
CA ILE A 297 -36.98 -6.63 12.78
C ILE A 297 -36.73 -7.44 11.51
N LYS A 298 -36.04 -8.57 11.64
CA LYS A 298 -35.78 -9.54 10.57
C LYS A 298 -36.50 -10.85 10.88
N SER A 299 -37.47 -11.23 10.06
CA SER A 299 -38.30 -12.43 10.26
C SER A 299 -38.30 -13.34 9.03
N SER A 300 -38.44 -14.64 9.27
CA SER A 300 -38.54 -15.68 8.23
C SER A 300 -39.97 -15.96 7.75
N LEU A 301 -40.97 -15.31 8.35
CA LEU A 301 -42.41 -15.53 8.10
C LEU A 301 -43.09 -14.28 7.51
N SER A 302 -44.32 -14.47 7.03
CA SER A 302 -45.11 -13.64 6.10
C SER A 302 -45.22 -12.14 6.42
N LEU A 303 -45.57 -11.37 5.37
CA LEU A 303 -45.87 -9.93 5.40
C LEU A 303 -46.76 -9.54 6.60
N LEU A 304 -46.43 -8.41 7.24
CA LEU A 304 -47.25 -7.81 8.30
C LEU A 304 -48.68 -7.60 7.83
N SER A 305 -49.66 -7.92 8.68
CA SER A 305 -51.07 -7.63 8.36
C SER A 305 -51.32 -6.12 8.39
N MET A 306 -52.29 -5.65 7.59
CA MET A 306 -52.67 -4.24 7.59
C MET A 306 -53.19 -3.76 8.96
N SER A 307 -53.73 -4.67 9.79
CA SER A 307 -54.12 -4.37 11.17
C SER A 307 -52.93 -4.05 12.07
N GLN A 308 -51.85 -4.85 12.02
CA GLN A 308 -50.61 -4.59 12.78
C GLN A 308 -49.95 -3.27 12.36
N LEU A 309 -49.99 -2.96 11.06
CA LEU A 309 -49.47 -1.70 10.52
C LEU A 309 -50.28 -0.47 10.96
N ASN A 310 -51.59 -0.63 11.17
CA ASN A 310 -52.45 0.46 11.63
C ASN A 310 -52.17 0.83 13.09
N GLU A 311 -51.61 -0.06 13.91
CA GLU A 311 -51.26 0.25 15.31
C GLU A 311 -50.17 1.34 15.42
N PHE A 312 -49.30 1.45 14.41
CA PHE A 312 -48.25 2.48 14.32
C PHE A 312 -48.74 3.84 13.80
N LYS A 313 -50.06 4.03 13.64
CA LYS A 313 -50.66 5.29 13.17
C LYS A 313 -51.18 6.20 14.28
N SER A 314 -51.06 5.83 15.55
CA SER A 314 -51.51 6.68 16.66
C SER A 314 -50.71 7.99 16.73
N SER A 315 -51.28 9.03 17.35
CA SER A 315 -50.61 10.33 17.54
C SER A 315 -49.24 10.20 18.21
N PHE A 316 -49.11 9.26 19.15
CA PHE A 316 -47.83 8.91 19.78
C PHE A 316 -46.73 8.57 18.76
N TRP A 317 -47.06 7.85 17.69
CA TRP A 317 -46.11 7.48 16.63
C TRP A 317 -45.94 8.57 15.58
N HIS A 318 -46.98 9.37 15.35
CA HIS A 318 -47.01 10.46 14.36
C HIS A 318 -46.14 11.66 14.77
N ASP A 319 -46.22 12.08 16.03
CA ASP A 319 -45.68 13.35 16.50
C ASP A 319 -44.19 13.27 16.94
N ARG A 320 -43.55 12.10 16.83
CA ARG A 320 -42.21 11.82 17.36
C ARG A 320 -41.25 11.28 16.31
N GLN A 321 -39.95 11.37 16.56
CA GLN A 321 -38.89 10.94 15.63
C GLN A 321 -38.57 9.44 15.72
N TRP A 322 -39.54 8.61 15.33
CA TRP A 322 -39.41 7.16 15.34
C TRP A 322 -39.12 6.59 13.96
N PHE A 323 -38.31 5.53 13.93
CA PHE A 323 -37.93 4.81 12.73
C PHE A 323 -38.22 3.32 12.93
N PHE A 324 -39.18 2.80 12.17
CA PHE A 324 -39.51 1.38 12.21
C PHE A 324 -39.23 0.75 10.84
N THR A 325 -38.45 -0.32 10.83
CA THR A 325 -38.12 -1.08 9.62
C THR A 325 -38.38 -2.58 9.84
N HIS A 326 -39.23 -3.18 9.03
CA HIS A 326 -39.49 -4.62 9.06
C HIS A 326 -39.02 -5.29 7.76
N GLN A 327 -38.09 -6.24 7.86
CA GLN A 327 -37.55 -7.01 6.74
C GLN A 327 -38.01 -8.47 6.83
N GLY A 328 -38.90 -8.89 5.92
CA GLY A 328 -39.37 -10.28 5.81
C GLY A 328 -38.67 -11.05 4.69
N TYR A 329 -38.45 -12.36 4.89
CA TYR A 329 -37.90 -13.26 3.87
C TYR A 329 -39.01 -14.04 3.12
N LEU A 330 -39.01 -13.96 1.78
CA LEU A 330 -39.85 -14.76 0.87
C LEU A 330 -38.96 -15.42 -0.20
N GLY A 331 -38.37 -16.58 0.11
CA GLY A 331 -37.57 -17.35 -0.86
C GLY A 331 -36.26 -16.66 -1.32
N ARG A 332 -35.93 -16.73 -2.63
CA ARG A 332 -34.67 -16.23 -3.23
C ARG A 332 -34.64 -14.71 -3.50
N SER A 333 -35.69 -13.96 -3.16
CA SER A 333 -35.81 -12.53 -3.42
C SER A 333 -35.93 -11.74 -2.11
N PHE A 334 -35.07 -10.73 -1.92
CA PHE A 334 -35.18 -9.80 -0.80
C PHE A 334 -36.28 -8.78 -1.11
N TYR A 335 -37.33 -8.70 -0.28
CA TYR A 335 -38.31 -7.62 -0.36
C TYR A 335 -37.87 -6.45 0.53
N ILE A 336 -38.01 -5.22 0.02
CA ILE A 336 -37.64 -3.97 0.71
C ILE A 336 -38.75 -3.62 1.73
N PRO A 337 -38.40 -3.15 2.94
CA PRO A 337 -39.28 -3.02 4.11
C PRO A 337 -40.44 -2.03 3.95
N THR A 338 -41.54 -2.31 4.64
CA THR A 338 -42.53 -1.28 5.01
C THR A 338 -41.86 -0.31 5.98
N PHE A 339 -41.80 0.97 5.60
CA PHE A 339 -41.10 2.03 6.33
C PHE A 339 -42.10 3.03 6.92
N TYR A 340 -41.94 3.34 8.20
CA TYR A 340 -42.68 4.43 8.86
C TYR A 340 -41.67 5.42 9.43
N SER A 341 -41.64 6.62 8.84
CA SER A 341 -41.00 7.82 9.38
C SER A 341 -41.91 8.97 9.02
N VAL A 342 -42.60 9.53 10.01
CA VAL A 342 -43.56 10.60 9.76
C VAL A 342 -42.89 11.98 9.72
N ASN A 343 -41.64 12.12 10.23
CA ASN A 343 -40.90 13.37 10.16
C ASN A 343 -39.39 13.17 9.91
N PRO A 344 -38.93 13.14 8.66
CA PRO A 344 -37.52 12.88 8.35
C PRO A 344 -36.68 14.15 8.55
N TYR A 345 -36.09 14.29 9.73
CA TYR A 345 -35.03 15.27 10.03
C TYR A 345 -33.72 15.00 9.26
N ARG A 346 -33.63 13.91 8.49
CA ARG A 346 -32.43 13.60 7.70
C ARG A 346 -32.45 14.38 6.40
N GLN A 347 -31.38 15.14 6.17
CA GLN A 347 -30.99 15.79 4.92
C GLN A 347 -31.80 15.26 3.73
N LYS A 348 -32.71 16.09 3.19
CA LYS A 348 -33.39 15.74 1.95
C LYS A 348 -32.35 15.79 0.84
N LYS A 349 -31.79 14.62 0.54
CA LYS A 349 -30.86 14.39 -0.56
C LYS A 349 -31.67 14.19 -1.84
N TYR A 350 -31.43 15.02 -2.84
CA TYR A 350 -32.01 14.88 -4.17
C TYR A 350 -30.96 14.33 -5.14
N ILE A 351 -31.26 13.24 -5.84
CA ILE A 351 -30.32 12.53 -6.73
C ILE A 351 -30.75 12.75 -8.18
N ILE A 352 -29.84 13.31 -8.99
CA ILE A 352 -30.03 13.54 -10.42
C ILE A 352 -29.15 12.55 -11.19
N GLN A 353 -29.77 11.59 -11.85
CA GLN A 353 -29.11 10.55 -12.64
C GLN A 353 -29.77 10.40 -14.01
N TRP A 354 -28.95 10.41 -15.06
CA TRP A 354 -29.36 10.11 -16.43
C TRP A 354 -28.83 8.73 -16.82
N ASP A 355 -29.72 7.76 -16.97
CA ASP A 355 -29.38 6.42 -17.47
C ASP A 355 -29.93 6.21 -18.89
N ASN A 356 -29.26 5.37 -19.68
CA ASN A 356 -29.42 5.23 -21.13
C ASN A 356 -30.89 5.09 -21.63
N LYS A 357 -31.55 6.25 -21.85
CA LYS A 357 -32.86 6.53 -22.50
C LYS A 357 -34.06 6.90 -21.61
N GLN A 358 -33.97 7.02 -20.27
CA GLN A 358 -35.06 7.60 -19.45
C GLN A 358 -34.56 8.35 -18.20
N PHE A 359 -35.21 9.48 -17.88
CA PHE A 359 -35.02 10.24 -16.65
C PHE A 359 -35.72 9.53 -15.49
N THR A 360 -35.00 9.17 -14.43
CA THR A 360 -35.60 8.56 -13.22
C THR A 360 -35.36 9.47 -12.02
N ASP A 361 -36.45 10.09 -11.55
CA ASP A 361 -36.48 10.82 -10.28
C ASP A 361 -36.69 9.81 -9.16
N LEU A 362 -35.62 9.48 -8.43
CA LEU A 362 -35.61 8.40 -7.42
C LEU A 362 -36.06 8.87 -6.02
N THR A 363 -36.51 10.11 -5.87
CA THR A 363 -36.92 10.65 -4.56
C THR A 363 -38.38 11.09 -4.52
N TYR A 364 -39.15 10.45 -3.64
CA TYR A 364 -40.54 10.77 -3.32
C TYR A 364 -40.69 12.25 -2.93
N THR A 365 -41.33 13.05 -3.79
CA THR A 365 -42.44 13.99 -3.54
C THR A 365 -42.40 15.12 -4.60
N LYS A 366 -43.51 15.31 -5.29
CA LYS A 366 -43.62 16.02 -6.56
C LYS A 366 -43.54 17.56 -6.48
N THR A 367 -43.19 18.19 -5.36
CA THR A 367 -43.43 19.66 -5.23
C THR A 367 -42.52 20.48 -4.33
N ASP A 368 -41.71 19.93 -3.42
CA ASP A 368 -40.91 20.78 -2.49
C ASP A 368 -39.39 20.58 -2.65
N HIS A 369 -38.83 21.28 -3.63
CA HIS A 369 -37.37 21.38 -3.83
C HIS A 369 -36.71 22.43 -2.91
N THR A 370 -37.49 23.22 -2.17
CA THR A 370 -36.96 24.25 -1.26
C THR A 370 -36.46 23.65 0.04
N SER A 371 -36.91 22.46 0.43
CA SER A 371 -36.39 21.75 1.61
C SER A 371 -35.19 20.84 1.32
N VAL A 372 -34.72 20.76 0.08
CA VAL A 372 -33.52 20.00 -0.32
C VAL A 372 -32.27 20.76 0.09
N ASN A 373 -31.44 20.14 0.92
CA ASN A 373 -30.16 20.70 1.37
C ASN A 373 -28.94 20.02 0.74
N HIS A 374 -29.10 18.81 0.18
CA HIS A 374 -28.04 18.08 -0.52
C HIS A 374 -28.47 17.70 -1.94
N VAL A 375 -27.73 18.22 -2.94
CA VAL A 375 -27.90 17.86 -4.35
C VAL A 375 -26.79 16.92 -4.78
N TYR A 376 -27.15 15.77 -5.32
CA TYR A 376 -26.24 14.75 -5.81
C TYR A 376 -26.44 14.55 -7.30
N ILE A 377 -25.40 14.79 -8.09
CA ILE A 377 -25.43 14.74 -9.54
C ILE A 377 -24.46 13.66 -10.00
N THR A 378 -24.94 12.73 -10.83
CA THR A 378 -24.10 11.69 -11.41
C THR A 378 -24.22 11.68 -12.93
N GLY A 379 -23.09 11.73 -13.63
CA GLY A 379 -23.00 11.81 -15.09
C GLY A 379 -23.21 13.22 -15.65
N GLU A 380 -22.39 13.60 -16.63
CA GLU A 380 -22.38 14.95 -17.21
C GLU A 380 -23.73 15.35 -17.86
N ARG A 381 -24.42 14.41 -18.52
CA ARG A 381 -25.72 14.66 -19.16
C ARG A 381 -26.83 15.03 -18.18
N SER A 382 -26.73 14.58 -16.94
CA SER A 382 -27.73 14.83 -15.89
C SER A 382 -27.90 16.31 -15.57
N ILE A 383 -26.84 17.10 -15.74
CA ILE A 383 -26.83 18.54 -15.45
C ILE A 383 -27.68 19.30 -16.47
N TYR A 384 -27.56 18.95 -17.76
CA TYR A 384 -28.25 19.65 -18.85
C TYR A 384 -29.76 19.36 -18.90
N HIS A 385 -30.22 18.28 -18.27
CA HIS A 385 -31.63 17.88 -18.28
C HIS A 385 -32.41 18.29 -17.02
N CYS A 386 -31.74 18.81 -15.99
CA CYS A 386 -32.43 19.25 -14.79
C CYS A 386 -33.09 20.63 -14.99
N LYS A 387 -34.40 20.71 -14.74
CA LYS A 387 -35.18 21.96 -14.81
C LYS A 387 -35.53 22.56 -13.43
N HIS A 388 -35.07 21.91 -12.35
CA HIS A 388 -35.42 22.27 -10.98
C HIS A 388 -34.40 23.25 -10.39
N LYS A 389 -34.87 24.12 -9.49
CA LYS A 389 -34.03 25.03 -8.70
C LYS A 389 -33.96 24.57 -7.25
N PHE A 390 -32.76 24.55 -6.70
CA PHE A 390 -32.47 24.14 -5.32
C PHE A 390 -31.86 25.34 -4.57
N SER A 391 -32.73 26.27 -4.15
CA SER A 391 -32.31 27.54 -3.55
C SER A 391 -31.65 27.39 -2.17
N ASN A 392 -32.04 26.37 -1.41
CA ASN A 392 -31.56 26.10 -0.04
C ASN A 392 -30.50 24.99 0.03
N ALA A 393 -29.97 24.55 -1.12
CA ALA A 393 -28.92 23.57 -1.16
C ALA A 393 -27.64 24.13 -0.51
N THR A 394 -27.13 23.41 0.49
CA THR A 394 -25.86 23.72 1.18
C THR A 394 -24.75 22.73 0.82
N GLU A 395 -25.12 21.58 0.25
CA GLU A 395 -24.20 20.51 -0.13
C GLU A 395 -24.38 20.10 -1.60
N LEU A 396 -23.28 19.98 -2.32
CA LEU A 396 -23.25 19.53 -3.72
C LEU A 396 -22.29 18.35 -3.90
N THR A 397 -22.75 17.29 -4.56
CA THR A 397 -21.90 16.18 -5.01
C THR A 397 -21.95 16.01 -6.52
N LEU A 398 -20.78 15.98 -7.16
CA LEU A 398 -20.59 15.75 -8.58
C LEU A 398 -19.84 14.43 -8.79
N GLU A 399 -20.48 13.45 -9.41
CA GLU A 399 -19.92 12.14 -9.72
C GLU A 399 -19.88 11.91 -11.23
N ASN A 400 -18.76 11.40 -11.77
CA ASN A 400 -18.62 11.09 -13.19
C ASN A 400 -18.97 12.25 -14.15
N VAL A 401 -18.71 13.48 -13.73
CA VAL A 401 -18.84 14.70 -14.55
C VAL A 401 -17.44 15.06 -15.08
N SER A 402 -17.26 15.06 -16.40
CA SER A 402 -15.95 15.34 -17.02
C SER A 402 -15.67 16.85 -17.10
N SER A 403 -14.39 17.25 -17.03
CA SER A 403 -13.97 18.66 -17.14
C SER A 403 -13.81 19.18 -18.57
N ASN A 404 -13.93 18.32 -19.60
CA ASN A 404 -13.50 18.65 -20.96
C ASN A 404 -14.50 19.48 -21.79
N ARG A 405 -15.74 19.71 -21.31
CA ARG A 405 -16.76 20.56 -21.98
C ARG A 405 -17.21 21.72 -21.07
N SER A 406 -16.25 22.53 -20.67
CA SER A 406 -16.30 23.27 -19.39
C SER A 406 -17.14 24.54 -19.29
N GLN A 407 -17.51 25.23 -20.37
CA GLN A 407 -18.21 26.53 -20.25
C GLN A 407 -19.72 26.40 -19.96
N THR A 408 -20.35 25.31 -20.42
CA THR A 408 -21.78 25.04 -20.20
C THR A 408 -22.07 24.45 -18.83
N LEU A 409 -21.12 23.72 -18.22
CA LEU A 409 -21.29 23.09 -16.91
C LEU A 409 -21.56 24.12 -15.80
N LEU A 410 -20.68 25.12 -15.72
CA LEU A 410 -20.68 26.11 -14.64
C LEU A 410 -21.88 27.06 -14.74
N THR A 411 -22.28 27.41 -15.97
CA THR A 411 -23.46 28.21 -16.25
C THR A 411 -24.75 27.47 -15.89
N THR A 412 -24.86 26.17 -16.21
CA THR A 412 -26.04 25.38 -15.81
C THR A 412 -26.11 25.20 -14.29
N LEU A 413 -24.98 24.97 -13.60
CA LEU A 413 -24.96 24.87 -12.13
C LEU A 413 -25.44 26.17 -11.45
N LYS A 414 -25.04 27.34 -11.96
CA LYS A 414 -25.53 28.64 -11.47
C LYS A 414 -27.04 28.82 -11.62
N GLN A 415 -27.65 28.25 -12.65
CA GLN A 415 -29.08 28.34 -12.89
C GLN A 415 -29.88 27.43 -11.94
N MET A 416 -29.30 26.29 -11.55
CA MET A 416 -29.94 25.27 -10.72
C MET A 416 -29.75 25.52 -9.22
N ILE A 417 -28.57 25.99 -8.80
CA ILE A 417 -28.16 26.03 -7.40
C ILE A 417 -27.62 27.42 -7.06
N SER A 418 -28.02 27.93 -5.90
CA SER A 418 -27.40 29.13 -5.29
C SER A 418 -25.99 28.78 -4.81
N LEU A 419 -25.00 28.86 -5.71
CA LEU A 419 -23.61 28.45 -5.43
C LEU A 419 -22.98 29.15 -4.21
N GLN A 420 -23.43 30.36 -3.88
CA GLN A 420 -23.00 31.10 -2.69
C GLN A 420 -23.48 30.46 -1.37
N ASN A 421 -24.55 29.67 -1.38
CA ASN A 421 -25.06 29.00 -0.18
C ASN A 421 -24.33 27.69 0.13
N LEU A 422 -23.51 27.20 -0.81
CA LEU A 422 -22.80 25.95 -0.64
C LEU A 422 -21.72 26.08 0.44
N THR A 423 -21.77 25.17 1.40
CA THR A 423 -20.75 25.01 2.46
C THR A 423 -19.97 23.72 2.29
N GLN A 424 -20.51 22.74 1.53
CA GLN A 424 -19.84 21.48 1.22
C GLN A 424 -19.87 21.17 -0.27
N LEU A 425 -18.72 20.77 -0.80
CA LEU A 425 -18.55 20.35 -2.19
C LEU A 425 -17.81 19.02 -2.26
N LYS A 426 -18.36 18.07 -3.00
CA LYS A 426 -17.75 16.77 -3.25
C LYS A 426 -17.66 16.49 -4.75
N ILE A 427 -16.46 16.23 -5.24
CA ILE A 427 -16.17 15.91 -6.64
C ILE A 427 -15.54 14.52 -6.68
N THR A 428 -16.28 13.53 -7.18
CA THR A 428 -15.81 12.14 -7.26
C THR A 428 -15.35 11.69 -8.64
N SER A 429 -15.35 12.60 -9.63
CA SER A 429 -14.88 12.33 -10.99
C SER A 429 -13.40 11.93 -11.04
N HIS A 430 -13.06 10.96 -11.89
CA HIS A 430 -11.70 10.46 -12.07
C HIS A 430 -10.75 11.44 -12.78
N GLU A 431 -11.33 12.40 -13.52
CA GLU A 431 -10.61 13.34 -14.39
C GLU A 431 -11.23 14.74 -14.23
N TYR A 432 -10.83 15.47 -13.18
CA TYR A 432 -11.20 16.87 -12.97
C TYR A 432 -9.93 17.72 -12.99
N SER A 433 -9.84 18.68 -13.92
CA SER A 433 -8.67 19.54 -14.06
C SER A 433 -8.55 20.53 -12.88
N PHE A 434 -7.32 20.91 -12.56
CA PHE A 434 -7.07 21.83 -11.45
C PHE A 434 -7.57 23.25 -11.75
N GLU A 435 -7.49 23.73 -13.00
CA GLU A 435 -8.02 25.05 -13.38
C GLU A 435 -9.53 25.12 -13.16
N LYS A 436 -10.26 24.04 -13.48
CA LYS A 436 -11.71 23.99 -13.29
C LYS A 436 -12.11 23.95 -11.83
N LEU A 437 -11.29 23.36 -10.98
CA LEU A 437 -11.47 23.45 -9.54
C LEU A 437 -11.36 24.91 -9.07
N ILE A 438 -10.35 25.66 -9.54
CA ILE A 438 -10.18 27.08 -9.21
C ILE A 438 -11.40 27.89 -9.67
N GLU A 439 -11.85 27.70 -10.92
CA GLU A 439 -13.05 28.38 -11.45
C GLU A 439 -14.30 28.09 -10.62
N LEU A 440 -14.50 26.85 -10.18
CA LEU A 440 -15.64 26.48 -9.35
C LEU A 440 -15.55 27.10 -7.94
N LEU A 441 -14.35 27.15 -7.37
CA LEU A 441 -14.12 27.76 -6.05
C LEU A 441 -14.31 29.27 -6.06
N LEU A 442 -13.97 29.97 -7.15
CA LEU A 442 -14.30 31.39 -7.33
C LEU A 442 -15.79 31.69 -7.19
N LEU A 443 -16.64 30.74 -7.58
CA LEU A 443 -18.10 30.89 -7.54
C LEU A 443 -18.73 30.33 -6.26
N THR A 444 -17.96 29.63 -5.44
CA THR A 444 -18.41 28.98 -4.22
C THR A 444 -17.58 29.46 -3.03
N PRO A 445 -17.62 30.77 -2.70
CA PRO A 445 -16.71 31.38 -1.71
C PRO A 445 -16.91 30.86 -0.29
N ASN A 446 -18.08 30.30 0.03
CA ASN A 446 -18.47 29.86 1.37
C ASN A 446 -18.20 28.38 1.65
N ILE A 447 -17.46 27.68 0.76
CA ILE A 447 -17.10 26.28 0.98
C ILE A 447 -16.19 26.14 2.20
N ILE A 448 -16.65 25.37 3.17
CA ILE A 448 -15.91 24.99 4.38
C ILE A 448 -15.31 23.59 4.21
N THR A 449 -16.04 22.69 3.52
CA THR A 449 -15.64 21.29 3.33
C THR A 449 -15.54 20.94 1.84
N LEU A 450 -14.35 20.52 1.42
CA LEU A 450 -14.05 20.13 0.05
C LEU A 450 -13.57 18.68 -0.01
N ASN A 451 -14.23 17.85 -0.81
CA ASN A 451 -13.89 16.45 -1.00
C ASN A 451 -13.60 16.18 -2.47
N ILE A 452 -12.37 15.81 -2.82
CA ILE A 452 -11.93 15.61 -4.20
C ILE A 452 -11.46 14.17 -4.38
N TYR A 453 -11.84 13.52 -5.48
CA TYR A 453 -11.31 12.20 -5.79
C TYR A 453 -9.85 12.26 -6.20
N ARG A 454 -9.55 13.01 -7.26
CA ARG A 454 -8.19 13.16 -7.80
C ARG A 454 -8.06 14.50 -8.50
N ILE A 455 -6.84 15.05 -8.49
CA ILE A 455 -6.47 16.23 -9.27
C ILE A 455 -5.56 15.77 -10.41
N LEU A 456 -5.87 16.21 -11.63
CA LEU A 456 -4.95 16.12 -12.75
C LEU A 456 -4.19 17.45 -12.82
N LEU A 457 -2.87 17.38 -12.64
CA LEU A 457 -1.96 18.43 -13.06
C LEU A 457 -1.42 17.97 -14.41
N ASP A 458 -1.73 18.72 -15.47
CA ASP A 458 -1.07 18.51 -16.76
C ASP A 458 0.43 18.79 -16.61
N GLU A 459 1.26 18.23 -17.49
CA GLU A 459 2.74 18.27 -17.36
C GLU A 459 3.33 19.71 -17.45
N ILE A 460 2.49 20.71 -17.73
CA ILE A 460 2.83 22.12 -17.85
C ILE A 460 2.54 22.85 -16.51
N ASP A 461 3.60 22.93 -15.72
CA ASP A 461 3.99 23.93 -14.71
C ASP A 461 3.09 24.27 -13.51
N PHE A 462 3.48 23.67 -12.37
CA PHE A 462 3.21 24.12 -11.00
C PHE A 462 3.46 25.62 -10.79
N VAL A 463 4.44 26.20 -11.48
CA VAL A 463 4.79 27.63 -11.38
C VAL A 463 3.77 28.49 -12.11
N ASP A 464 3.33 28.07 -13.29
CA ASP A 464 2.43 28.85 -14.13
C ASP A 464 1.06 28.99 -13.48
N ILE A 465 0.51 27.90 -12.94
CA ILE A 465 -0.79 27.92 -12.25
C ILE A 465 -0.75 28.83 -11.01
N GLN A 466 0.34 28.80 -10.23
CA GLN A 466 0.47 29.62 -9.03
C GLN A 466 0.50 31.12 -9.31
N ASN A 467 1.00 31.50 -10.49
CA ASN A 467 1.09 32.88 -10.91
C ASN A 467 -0.20 33.40 -11.54
N THR A 468 -1.23 32.55 -11.73
CA THR A 468 -2.52 33.00 -12.26
C THR A 468 -3.28 33.86 -11.24
N GLU A 469 -3.93 34.93 -11.72
CA GLU A 469 -4.76 35.80 -10.88
C GLU A 469 -5.88 35.02 -10.17
N ASN A 470 -6.51 34.07 -10.87
CA ASN A 470 -7.57 33.23 -10.32
C ASN A 470 -7.08 32.39 -9.13
N PHE A 471 -5.88 31.80 -9.23
CA PHE A 471 -5.29 31.03 -8.13
C PHE A 471 -5.03 31.93 -6.91
N GLN A 472 -4.42 33.10 -7.12
CA GLN A 472 -4.13 34.06 -6.05
C GLN A 472 -5.41 34.55 -5.38
N LEU A 473 -6.44 34.86 -6.16
CA LEU A 473 -7.73 35.29 -5.65
C LEU A 473 -8.39 34.20 -4.81
N VAL A 474 -8.47 32.96 -5.30
CA VAL A 474 -9.04 31.84 -4.53
C VAL A 474 -8.23 31.59 -3.26
N SER A 475 -6.90 31.52 -3.37
CA SER A 475 -5.98 31.31 -2.24
C SER A 475 -6.21 32.33 -1.11
N ASN A 476 -6.33 33.61 -1.47
CA ASN A 476 -6.51 34.68 -0.49
C ASN A 476 -7.91 34.73 0.13
N THR A 477 -8.94 34.26 -0.60
CA THR A 477 -10.34 34.49 -0.21
C THR A 477 -11.03 33.28 0.40
N ASN A 478 -10.68 32.05 0.00
CA ASN A 478 -11.45 30.89 0.44
C ASN A 478 -11.30 30.60 1.94
N ILE A 479 -12.30 29.92 2.49
CA ILE A 479 -12.44 29.62 3.92
C ILE A 479 -12.41 28.12 4.23
N ILE A 480 -11.83 27.33 3.32
CA ILE A 480 -11.84 25.87 3.40
C ILE A 480 -11.07 25.44 4.65
N LYS A 481 -11.79 24.75 5.55
CA LYS A 481 -11.23 24.19 6.79
C LYS A 481 -11.04 22.68 6.73
N ASN A 482 -11.86 21.99 5.93
CA ASN A 482 -11.83 20.54 5.79
C ASN A 482 -11.57 20.17 4.34
N LEU A 483 -10.49 19.43 4.09
CA LEU A 483 -10.14 18.92 2.77
C LEU A 483 -9.97 17.41 2.83
N THR A 484 -10.69 16.69 1.98
CA THR A 484 -10.47 15.26 1.74
C THR A 484 -10.01 15.05 0.31
N ILE A 485 -8.96 14.27 0.12
CA ILE A 485 -8.50 13.86 -1.21
C ILE A 485 -8.31 12.35 -1.27
N ILE A 486 -8.84 11.72 -2.32
CA ILE A 486 -8.89 10.25 -2.41
C ILE A 486 -7.64 9.67 -3.08
N ASP A 487 -7.03 10.39 -4.02
CA ASP A 487 -5.85 9.95 -4.76
C ASP A 487 -4.90 11.13 -4.98
N ILE A 488 -3.67 11.00 -4.49
CA ILE A 488 -2.55 11.93 -4.67
C ILE A 488 -1.37 11.11 -5.22
N ARG A 489 -0.79 11.59 -6.31
CA ARG A 489 0.37 10.95 -6.94
C ARG A 489 1.69 11.46 -6.40
N GLU A 490 1.78 12.75 -6.07
CA GLU A 490 3.06 13.39 -5.74
C GLU A 490 2.96 14.38 -4.58
N VAL A 491 4.08 14.59 -3.87
CA VAL A 491 4.16 15.56 -2.76
C VAL A 491 3.90 17.00 -3.24
N LYS A 492 4.18 17.31 -4.51
CA LYS A 492 3.92 18.64 -5.10
C LYS A 492 2.43 19.00 -5.14
N GLU A 493 1.55 18.03 -5.37
CA GLU A 493 0.09 18.22 -5.34
C GLU A 493 -0.39 18.64 -3.95
N VAL A 494 0.19 18.05 -2.90
CA VAL A 494 -0.10 18.40 -1.51
C VAL A 494 0.28 19.85 -1.24
N LYS A 495 1.47 20.28 -1.68
CA LYS A 495 1.91 21.69 -1.52
C LYS A 495 0.92 22.66 -2.16
N LEU A 496 0.50 22.37 -3.38
CA LEU A 496 -0.42 23.21 -4.14
C LEU A 496 -1.77 23.35 -3.42
N LEU A 497 -2.28 22.26 -2.83
CA LEU A 497 -3.52 22.27 -2.06
C LEU A 497 -3.42 23.10 -0.78
N PHE A 498 -2.29 23.05 -0.08
CA PHE A 498 -2.08 23.90 1.11
C PHE A 498 -1.96 25.38 0.75
N MET A 499 -1.32 25.69 -0.38
CA MET A 499 -1.29 27.07 -0.90
C MET A 499 -2.69 27.52 -1.31
N LEU A 500 -3.47 26.66 -1.97
CA LEU A 500 -4.84 26.97 -2.33
C LEU A 500 -5.71 27.13 -1.08
N CYS A 501 -5.52 26.35 -0.02
CA CYS A 501 -6.36 26.34 1.18
C CYS A 501 -5.55 26.76 2.43
N PRO A 502 -5.14 28.05 2.58
CA PRO A 502 -4.23 28.47 3.66
C PRO A 502 -4.85 28.39 5.07
N ARG A 503 -6.18 28.33 5.17
CA ARG A 503 -6.95 28.22 6.43
C ARG A 503 -7.31 26.77 6.80
N LEU A 504 -6.70 25.80 6.13
CA LEU A 504 -7.02 24.39 6.30
C LEU A 504 -6.73 23.90 7.72
N GLN A 505 -7.73 23.31 8.38
CA GLN A 505 -7.64 22.79 9.75
C GLN A 505 -7.59 21.26 9.78
N HIS A 506 -8.31 20.59 8.87
CA HIS A 506 -8.40 19.15 8.82
C HIS A 506 -8.12 18.66 7.40
N PHE A 507 -7.08 17.86 7.24
CA PHE A 507 -6.71 17.29 5.95
C PHE A 507 -6.79 15.76 6.00
N VAL A 508 -7.56 15.17 5.10
CA VAL A 508 -7.80 13.73 5.01
C VAL A 508 -7.31 13.23 3.66
N ILE A 509 -6.48 12.19 3.69
CA ILE A 509 -5.91 11.58 2.49
C ILE A 509 -6.27 10.10 2.48
N HIS A 510 -6.98 9.65 1.44
CA HIS A 510 -7.29 8.23 1.24
C HIS A 510 -6.36 7.55 0.22
N ARG A 511 -6.34 6.21 0.23
CA ARG A 511 -5.68 5.29 -0.74
C ARG A 511 -4.21 5.59 -1.07
N GLN A 512 -3.31 5.48 -0.09
CA GLN A 512 -1.87 5.63 -0.36
C GLN A 512 -1.03 4.44 0.10
N GLN A 513 -0.40 3.73 -0.85
CA GLN A 513 0.60 2.68 -0.56
C GLN A 513 2.06 3.09 -0.77
N ARG A 514 2.35 4.16 -1.54
CA ARG A 514 3.75 4.49 -1.90
C ARG A 514 4.25 5.84 -1.40
N HIS A 515 3.36 6.82 -1.20
CA HIS A 515 3.75 8.20 -0.86
C HIS A 515 3.34 8.67 0.52
N ALA A 516 2.51 7.92 1.27
CA ALA A 516 2.10 8.34 2.61
C ALA A 516 3.29 8.60 3.55
N ALA A 517 4.35 7.79 3.51
CA ALA A 517 5.56 8.04 4.29
C ALA A 517 6.30 9.32 3.84
N ALA A 518 6.38 9.56 2.53
CA ALA A 518 7.00 10.77 1.97
C ALA A 518 6.19 12.04 2.30
N ILE A 519 4.85 11.95 2.24
CA ILE A 519 3.94 13.03 2.58
C ILE A 519 4.00 13.31 4.08
N VAL A 520 3.97 12.29 4.95
CA VAL A 520 4.13 12.47 6.40
C VAL A 520 5.49 13.10 6.73
N ARG A 521 6.58 12.64 6.10
CA ARG A 521 7.92 13.24 6.28
C ARG A 521 7.97 14.67 5.77
N PHE A 522 7.40 14.96 4.61
CA PHE A 522 7.28 16.32 4.08
C PHE A 522 6.54 17.21 5.07
N LEU A 523 5.37 16.75 5.52
CA LEU A 523 4.54 17.42 6.51
C LEU A 523 5.10 17.38 7.95
N SER A 524 6.26 16.78 8.17
CA SER A 524 6.95 16.82 9.47
C SER A 524 8.26 17.61 9.42
N SER A 525 8.79 17.89 8.23
CA SER A 525 10.11 18.52 8.05
C SER A 525 10.05 19.98 7.57
N ARG A 526 8.99 20.37 6.86
CA ARG A 526 8.83 21.69 6.21
C ARG A 526 7.49 22.35 6.55
N PHE A 527 6.91 21.97 7.69
CA PHE A 527 5.48 22.10 7.97
C PHE A 527 5.04 23.47 8.49
N ASN A 528 5.92 24.18 9.20
CA ASN A 528 5.54 25.41 9.91
C ASN A 528 5.26 26.61 8.99
N ASP A 529 5.76 26.61 7.75
CA ASP A 529 5.63 27.77 6.86
C ASP A 529 4.35 27.75 6.01
N ILE A 530 3.77 26.57 5.72
CA ILE A 530 2.69 26.43 4.71
C ILE A 530 1.36 25.96 5.34
N ALA A 531 1.38 25.30 6.50
CA ALA A 531 0.21 24.65 7.10
C ALA A 531 -0.06 25.12 8.54
N GLN A 532 0.08 26.42 8.80
CA GLN A 532 0.01 27.02 10.15
C GLN A 532 -1.30 26.73 10.90
N HIS A 533 -2.42 26.61 10.18
CA HIS A 533 -3.75 26.40 10.76
C HIS A 533 -4.15 24.93 10.90
N LEU A 534 -3.31 23.99 10.45
CA LEU A 534 -3.68 22.58 10.41
C LEU A 534 -3.70 22.00 11.83
N ILE A 535 -4.85 21.49 12.24
CA ILE A 535 -5.08 20.87 13.56
C ILE A 535 -4.86 19.36 13.46
N SER A 536 -5.40 18.73 12.41
CA SER A 536 -5.31 17.27 12.26
C SER A 536 -5.07 16.81 10.84
N LEU A 537 -4.32 15.72 10.73
CA LEU A 537 -4.00 15.06 9.48
C LEU A 537 -4.41 13.59 9.53
N SER A 538 -5.24 13.16 8.59
CA SER A 538 -5.79 11.80 8.56
C SER A 538 -5.32 11.03 7.33
N PHE A 539 -4.84 9.81 7.52
CA PHE A 539 -4.41 8.92 6.45
C PHE A 539 -5.23 7.65 6.41
N SER A 540 -5.66 7.22 5.23
CA SER A 540 -6.22 5.90 5.00
C SER A 540 -5.34 5.10 4.03
N ILE A 541 -4.65 4.11 4.58
CA ILE A 541 -3.73 3.21 3.90
C ILE A 541 -4.49 1.92 3.62
N ASN A 542 -5.02 1.81 2.42
CA ASN A 542 -5.81 0.66 2.01
C ASN A 542 -5.10 -0.08 0.87
N ASN A 543 -5.17 -1.41 0.88
CA ASN A 543 -4.88 -2.19 -0.33
C ASN A 543 -6.07 -2.07 -1.27
N THR A 544 -6.10 -1.01 -2.05
CA THR A 544 -6.77 -1.13 -3.32
C THR A 544 -5.93 -2.11 -4.12
N ARG A 545 -6.45 -3.33 -4.28
CA ARG A 545 -6.53 -3.83 -5.64
C ARG A 545 -7.24 -2.70 -6.41
N SER A 546 -6.46 -1.79 -6.97
CA SER A 546 -6.87 -1.20 -8.22
C SER A 546 -7.38 -2.39 -9.03
N ARG A 547 -8.50 -2.19 -9.72
CA ARG A 547 -8.63 -2.84 -11.02
C ARG A 547 -7.45 -2.34 -11.88
N LEU A 548 -6.22 -2.69 -11.50
CA LEU A 548 -5.21 -3.05 -12.47
C LEU A 548 -5.93 -4.13 -13.22
N ASN A 549 -6.30 -3.82 -14.46
CA ASN A 549 -6.63 -4.80 -15.47
C ASN A 549 -5.87 -6.05 -15.08
N ARG A 550 -6.59 -7.12 -14.75
CA ARG A 550 -5.95 -8.42 -14.57
C ARG A 550 -5.20 -8.61 -15.87
N ILE A 551 -3.91 -8.33 -15.82
CA ILE A 551 -2.98 -8.67 -16.87
C ILE A 551 -3.22 -10.17 -17.01
N PRO A 552 -3.70 -10.63 -18.19
CA PRO A 552 -3.92 -12.04 -18.40
C PRO A 552 -2.70 -12.83 -17.90
N SER A 553 -2.94 -14.01 -17.33
CA SER A 553 -1.85 -14.90 -16.87
C SER A 553 -0.79 -15.12 -17.95
N ASP A 554 -1.20 -14.96 -19.20
CA ASP A 554 -0.43 -15.23 -20.38
C ASP A 554 0.04 -13.89 -20.95
N GLU A 555 1.33 -13.75 -21.25
CA GLU A 555 1.92 -12.50 -21.78
C GLU A 555 1.48 -12.18 -23.21
N GLY A 556 0.53 -12.94 -23.79
CA GLY A 556 0.03 -12.72 -25.15
C GLY A 556 -0.60 -11.34 -25.36
N TRP A 557 -1.13 -10.71 -24.30
CA TRP A 557 -1.63 -9.33 -24.39
C TRP A 557 -0.54 -8.29 -24.68
N LEU A 558 0.75 -8.63 -24.48
CA LEU A 558 1.88 -7.75 -24.80
C LEU A 558 2.13 -7.67 -26.31
N GLN A 559 1.70 -8.67 -27.08
CA GLN A 559 1.83 -8.65 -28.53
C GLN A 559 1.09 -7.43 -29.12
N ASN A 560 1.76 -6.72 -30.03
CA ASN A 560 1.29 -5.48 -30.65
C ASN A 560 1.05 -4.31 -29.68
N GLN A 561 1.54 -4.38 -28.43
CA GLN A 561 1.50 -3.23 -27.53
C GLN A 561 2.66 -2.28 -27.81
N THR A 562 2.36 -0.99 -27.81
CA THR A 562 3.34 0.09 -27.90
C THR A 562 3.68 0.64 -26.52
N PHE A 563 4.97 0.74 -26.25
CA PHE A 563 5.53 1.38 -25.06
C PHE A 563 6.35 2.59 -25.47
N HIS A 564 6.46 3.57 -24.58
CA HIS A 564 7.37 4.69 -24.76
C HIS A 564 8.58 4.47 -23.86
N VAL A 565 9.77 4.44 -24.45
CA VAL A 565 11.04 4.28 -23.74
C VAL A 565 11.94 5.46 -24.06
N LYS A 566 12.26 6.30 -23.07
CA LYS A 566 13.04 7.54 -23.26
C LYS A 566 12.47 8.45 -24.38
N GLY A 567 11.16 8.50 -24.54
CA GLY A 567 10.48 9.30 -25.57
C GLY A 567 10.37 8.64 -26.95
N GLN A 568 10.97 7.47 -27.17
CA GLN A 568 10.82 6.69 -28.41
C GLN A 568 9.71 5.64 -28.26
N SER A 569 8.80 5.55 -29.24
CA SER A 569 7.77 4.50 -29.27
C SER A 569 8.37 3.19 -29.76
N VAL A 570 8.12 2.11 -29.01
CA VAL A 570 8.56 0.74 -29.30
C VAL A 570 7.34 -0.18 -29.27
N THR A 571 7.03 -0.81 -30.39
CA THR A 571 5.89 -1.74 -30.52
C THR A 571 6.37 -3.17 -30.52
N LEU A 572 5.86 -3.99 -29.61
CA LEU A 572 6.22 -5.40 -29.50
C LEU A 572 5.55 -6.22 -30.60
N TYR A 573 6.29 -7.15 -31.18
CA TYR A 573 5.80 -8.11 -32.16
C TYR A 573 5.75 -9.50 -31.53
N ASP A 574 6.73 -10.35 -31.78
CA ASP A 574 6.72 -11.74 -31.37
C ASP A 574 7.57 -11.97 -30.12
N ARG A 575 7.16 -12.92 -29.28
CA ARG A 575 7.98 -13.35 -28.17
C ARG A 575 9.10 -14.24 -28.69
N ILE A 576 10.34 -13.80 -28.54
CA ILE A 576 11.54 -14.51 -28.99
C ILE A 576 12.20 -15.34 -27.87
N GLY A 577 11.87 -15.09 -26.61
CA GLY A 577 12.44 -15.85 -25.50
C GLY A 577 11.71 -15.73 -24.18
N ASN A 578 12.01 -16.68 -23.28
CA ASN A 578 11.57 -16.65 -21.90
C ASN A 578 12.76 -16.93 -20.97
N GLY A 579 13.13 -15.92 -20.17
CA GLY A 579 14.19 -16.01 -19.18
C GLY A 579 13.66 -16.27 -17.77
N LYS A 580 14.57 -16.52 -16.83
CA LYS A 580 14.24 -16.77 -15.42
C LYS A 580 13.51 -15.59 -14.76
N PHE A 581 13.78 -14.37 -15.20
CA PHE A 581 13.30 -13.14 -14.57
C PHE A 581 12.34 -12.31 -15.44
N GLY A 582 12.13 -12.70 -16.71
CA GLY A 582 11.32 -11.94 -17.65
C GLY A 582 11.29 -12.55 -19.06
N SER A 583 10.43 -12.00 -19.91
CA SER A 583 10.26 -12.42 -21.31
C SER A 583 11.00 -11.50 -22.28
N VAL A 584 11.49 -12.02 -23.40
CA VAL A 584 12.14 -11.22 -24.45
C VAL A 584 11.26 -11.23 -25.69
N TRP A 585 11.08 -10.06 -26.30
CA TRP A 585 10.21 -9.82 -27.45
C TRP A 585 10.99 -9.14 -28.57
N SER A 586 10.70 -9.50 -29.83
CA SER A 586 11.06 -8.66 -30.97
C SER A 586 10.15 -7.44 -30.99
N ALA A 587 10.67 -6.30 -31.45
CA ALA A 587 9.93 -5.06 -31.47
C ALA A 587 10.45 -4.11 -32.56
N GLY A 588 9.58 -3.21 -32.99
CA GLY A 588 9.89 -2.15 -33.94
C GLY A 588 9.81 -0.79 -33.28
N THR A 589 10.80 0.04 -33.55
CA THR A 589 10.77 1.46 -33.21
C THR A 589 10.03 2.26 -34.29
N ARG A 590 9.60 3.49 -33.98
CA ARG A 590 8.88 4.36 -34.94
C ARG A 590 9.68 4.68 -36.21
N ASP A 591 11.00 4.74 -36.08
CA ASP A 591 11.99 4.95 -37.14
C ASP A 591 12.31 3.69 -37.95
N GLY A 592 11.64 2.57 -37.67
CA GLY A 592 11.76 1.33 -38.43
C GLY A 592 12.93 0.44 -38.00
N GLN A 593 13.72 0.84 -37.00
CA GLN A 593 14.76 0.00 -36.43
C GLN A 593 14.16 -1.19 -35.66
N GLN A 594 14.61 -2.40 -35.98
CA GLN A 594 14.28 -3.63 -35.26
C GLN A 594 15.11 -3.74 -33.98
N VAL A 595 14.45 -4.04 -32.86
CA VAL A 595 15.06 -4.13 -31.53
C VAL A 595 14.51 -5.33 -30.76
N ALA A 596 15.21 -5.75 -29.72
CA ALA A 596 14.69 -6.69 -28.73
C ALA A 596 14.28 -5.92 -27.46
N VAL A 597 13.18 -6.34 -26.84
CA VAL A 597 12.69 -5.76 -25.59
C VAL A 597 12.55 -6.87 -24.55
N LYS A 598 13.36 -6.79 -23.48
CA LYS A 598 13.23 -7.67 -22.33
C LYS A 598 12.31 -7.03 -21.29
N ILE A 599 11.28 -7.77 -20.91
CA ILE A 599 10.19 -7.32 -20.06
C ILE A 599 10.23 -8.06 -18.73
N TYR A 600 10.33 -7.29 -17.66
CA TYR A 600 10.34 -7.73 -16.28
C TYR A 600 8.98 -7.46 -15.64
N ASP A 601 8.24 -8.51 -15.29
CA ASP A 601 6.96 -8.37 -14.59
C ASP A 601 7.17 -8.37 -13.06
N PHE A 602 6.95 -7.21 -12.45
CA PHE A 602 7.01 -7.02 -11.00
C PHE A 602 5.65 -7.21 -10.31
N GLY A 603 4.54 -7.30 -11.06
CA GLY A 603 3.17 -7.41 -10.56
C GLY A 603 2.66 -8.84 -10.35
N ARG A 604 3.25 -9.84 -11.03
CA ARG A 604 2.79 -11.25 -10.99
C ARG A 604 3.13 -12.03 -9.72
N SER A 605 4.17 -11.65 -8.98
CA SER A 605 4.67 -12.48 -7.89
C SER A 605 3.86 -12.27 -6.60
N LYS A 606 3.18 -13.32 -6.11
CA LYS A 606 2.61 -13.36 -4.75
C LYS A 606 3.70 -13.36 -3.67
N ASP A 607 4.93 -13.73 -4.05
CA ASP A 607 6.09 -13.81 -3.18
C ASP A 607 6.98 -12.59 -3.35
N HIS A 608 7.14 -11.81 -2.28
CA HIS A 608 7.99 -10.62 -2.24
C HIS A 608 9.46 -10.91 -2.56
N ILE A 609 9.96 -12.09 -2.18
CA ILE A 609 11.35 -12.50 -2.45
C ILE A 609 11.62 -12.54 -3.97
N ASN A 610 10.66 -13.05 -4.75
CA ASN A 610 10.80 -13.18 -6.20
C ASN A 610 10.67 -11.83 -6.93
N SER A 611 9.84 -10.90 -6.43
CA SER A 611 9.75 -9.56 -7.04
C SER A 611 10.98 -8.69 -6.72
N THR A 612 11.54 -8.80 -5.52
CA THR A 612 12.83 -8.16 -5.18
C THR A 612 13.96 -8.73 -6.03
N GLN A 613 14.04 -10.05 -6.21
CA GLN A 613 15.04 -10.67 -7.08
C GLN A 613 14.92 -10.21 -8.55
N ARG A 614 13.70 -10.10 -9.10
CA ARG A 614 13.49 -9.57 -10.46
C ARG A 614 13.92 -8.11 -10.57
N LEU A 615 13.64 -7.28 -9.56
CA LEU A 615 14.06 -5.88 -9.55
C LEU A 615 15.60 -5.76 -9.46
N ASP A 616 16.23 -6.57 -8.62
CA ASP A 616 17.70 -6.63 -8.51
C ASP A 616 18.31 -7.09 -9.83
N SER A 617 17.73 -8.10 -10.49
CA SER A 617 18.14 -8.58 -11.82
C SER A 617 18.01 -7.48 -12.88
N PHE A 618 16.87 -6.77 -12.92
CA PHE A 618 16.65 -5.66 -13.86
C PHE A 618 17.68 -4.54 -13.67
N LYS A 619 17.94 -4.13 -12.42
CA LYS A 619 18.95 -3.11 -12.10
C LYS A 619 20.37 -3.57 -12.46
N THR A 620 20.68 -4.84 -12.20
CA THR A 620 21.99 -5.43 -12.52
C THR A 620 22.20 -5.43 -14.03
N GLU A 621 21.20 -5.87 -14.80
CA GLU A 621 21.29 -5.93 -16.26
C GLU A 621 21.47 -4.54 -16.88
N ILE A 622 20.75 -3.53 -16.39
CA ILE A 622 20.96 -2.13 -16.80
C ILE A 622 22.40 -1.70 -16.51
N ARG A 623 22.86 -1.84 -15.25
CA ARG A 623 24.20 -1.39 -14.86
C ARG A 623 25.30 -2.07 -15.68
N MET A 624 25.24 -3.38 -15.82
CA MET A 624 26.27 -4.15 -16.52
C MET A 624 26.21 -3.93 -18.03
N GLY A 625 25.00 -3.86 -18.62
CA GLY A 625 24.83 -3.55 -20.03
C GLY A 625 25.42 -2.20 -20.42
N TYR A 626 25.18 -1.15 -19.61
CA TYR A 626 25.79 0.17 -19.84
C TYR A 626 27.31 0.17 -19.61
N LYS A 627 27.81 -0.57 -18.61
CA LYS A 627 29.26 -0.69 -18.35
C LYS A 627 29.98 -1.32 -19.55
N MET A 628 29.41 -2.37 -20.13
CA MET A 628 30.01 -3.09 -21.26
C MET A 628 29.85 -2.36 -22.61
N ARG A 629 28.82 -1.51 -22.77
CA ARG A 629 28.48 -0.82 -24.02
C ARG A 629 29.65 -0.08 -24.68
N HIS A 630 30.54 0.51 -23.88
CA HIS A 630 31.59 1.40 -24.37
C HIS A 630 32.96 0.72 -24.51
N GLU A 631 33.11 -0.50 -24.03
CA GLU A 631 34.42 -1.13 -23.94
C GLU A 631 34.60 -2.30 -24.91
N VAL A 632 33.52 -2.99 -25.31
CA VAL A 632 33.64 -4.28 -26.00
C VAL A 632 32.46 -4.55 -26.94
N ASN A 633 32.74 -4.91 -28.19
CA ASN A 633 31.72 -5.31 -29.17
C ASN A 633 31.09 -6.70 -28.89
N ASN A 634 31.52 -7.40 -27.84
CA ASN A 634 31.06 -8.75 -27.50
C ASN A 634 29.96 -8.79 -26.42
N ALA A 635 29.32 -7.65 -26.13
CA ALA A 635 28.15 -7.56 -25.26
C ALA A 635 26.99 -6.87 -26.00
N VAL A 636 25.76 -7.28 -25.69
CA VAL A 636 24.57 -6.69 -26.31
C VAL A 636 24.47 -5.19 -26.04
N THR A 637 24.15 -4.42 -27.07
CA THR A 637 23.95 -2.98 -26.91
C THR A 637 22.62 -2.71 -26.23
N VAL A 638 22.63 -2.02 -25.09
CA VAL A 638 21.42 -1.50 -24.44
C VAL A 638 21.13 -0.09 -24.94
N PHE A 639 20.04 0.08 -25.68
CA PHE A 639 19.61 1.38 -26.20
C PHE A 639 18.94 2.22 -25.10
N GLY A 640 18.07 1.59 -24.30
CA GLY A 640 17.34 2.28 -23.26
C GLY A 640 16.60 1.34 -22.32
N PHE A 641 16.02 1.90 -21.28
CA PHE A 641 15.12 1.20 -20.38
C PHE A 641 14.01 2.15 -19.95
N ASP A 642 12.87 1.59 -19.55
CA ASP A 642 11.79 2.33 -18.91
C ASP A 642 11.10 1.47 -17.86
N LEU A 643 10.31 2.12 -17.01
CA LEU A 643 9.50 1.49 -16.00
C LEU A 643 8.04 1.91 -16.19
N ASP A 644 7.23 1.01 -16.74
CA ASP A 644 5.78 1.17 -16.77
C ASP A 644 5.24 0.94 -15.36
N ARG A 645 5.16 2.04 -14.60
CA ARG A 645 4.69 2.03 -13.21
C ARG A 645 3.23 1.61 -13.11
N GLN A 646 2.42 1.88 -14.14
CA GLN A 646 1.00 1.52 -14.17
C GLN A 646 0.85 0.01 -14.31
N ARG A 647 1.58 -0.61 -15.24
CA ARG A 647 1.49 -2.06 -15.48
C ARG A 647 2.47 -2.89 -14.63
N HIS A 648 3.31 -2.24 -13.83
CA HIS A 648 4.38 -2.85 -13.03
C HIS A 648 5.37 -3.65 -13.88
N LEU A 649 5.73 -3.09 -15.04
CA LEU A 649 6.69 -3.70 -15.97
C LEU A 649 7.98 -2.88 -16.01
N GLY A 650 9.13 -3.57 -16.04
CA GLY A 650 10.41 -3.00 -16.43
C GLY A 650 10.71 -3.38 -17.87
N LEU A 651 11.06 -2.41 -18.70
CA LEU A 651 11.39 -2.62 -20.10
C LEU A 651 12.86 -2.31 -20.32
N LEU A 652 13.58 -3.22 -20.99
CA LEU A 652 14.96 -3.04 -21.40
C LEU A 652 15.05 -3.22 -22.92
N VAL A 653 15.33 -2.14 -23.62
CA VAL A 653 15.43 -2.09 -25.09
C VAL A 653 16.88 -2.31 -25.49
N MET A 654 17.11 -3.33 -26.32
CA MET A 654 18.43 -3.82 -26.69
C MET A 654 18.51 -4.16 -28.18
N GLU A 655 19.73 -4.33 -28.68
CA GLU A 655 20.02 -4.83 -30.03
C GLU A 655 19.34 -6.20 -30.26
N LEU A 656 18.67 -6.37 -31.40
CA LEU A 656 18.07 -7.65 -31.79
C LEU A 656 19.14 -8.53 -32.47
N GLY A 657 19.38 -9.72 -31.91
CA GLY A 657 20.29 -10.71 -32.50
C GLY A 657 19.56 -11.72 -33.39
N GLU A 658 20.33 -12.47 -34.18
CA GLU A 658 19.79 -13.42 -35.17
C GLU A 658 19.38 -14.74 -34.52
N GLU A 659 20.35 -15.48 -33.95
CA GLU A 659 20.10 -16.77 -33.29
C GLU A 659 21.09 -17.02 -32.15
N SER A 660 20.69 -17.82 -31.17
CA SER A 660 21.57 -18.22 -30.07
C SER A 660 22.56 -19.31 -30.50
N LEU A 661 23.70 -19.43 -29.81
CA LEU A 661 24.64 -20.54 -30.04
C LEU A 661 23.98 -21.90 -29.77
N THR A 662 23.02 -21.97 -28.85
CA THR A 662 22.24 -23.20 -28.63
C THR A 662 21.45 -23.58 -29.88
N GLU A 663 20.78 -22.61 -30.49
CA GLU A 663 19.96 -22.79 -31.68
C GLU A 663 20.79 -23.16 -32.90
N ARG A 664 21.92 -22.46 -33.13
CA ARG A 664 22.88 -22.79 -34.18
C ARG A 664 23.35 -24.24 -34.08
N VAL A 665 23.75 -24.69 -32.89
CA VAL A 665 24.21 -26.06 -32.66
C VAL A 665 23.09 -27.07 -32.89
N LYS A 666 21.86 -26.78 -32.44
CA LYS A 666 20.70 -27.65 -32.69
C LYS A 666 20.37 -27.77 -34.18
N ASN A 667 20.37 -26.67 -34.91
CA ASN A 667 20.09 -26.63 -36.35
C ASN A 667 21.14 -27.45 -37.14
N LEU A 668 22.41 -27.38 -36.72
CA LEU A 668 23.46 -28.22 -37.30
C LEU A 668 23.26 -29.71 -36.98
N HIS A 669 22.77 -30.06 -35.78
CA HIS A 669 22.46 -31.46 -35.44
C HIS A 669 21.28 -32.01 -36.25
N THR A 670 20.19 -31.24 -36.40
CA THR A 670 18.99 -31.70 -37.11
C THR A 670 19.25 -31.91 -38.61
N MET A 671 20.03 -31.03 -39.26
CA MET A 671 20.40 -31.18 -40.68
C MET A 671 21.22 -32.44 -40.98
N HIS A 672 21.99 -32.95 -40.02
CA HIS A 672 22.87 -34.12 -40.21
C HIS A 672 22.27 -35.43 -39.63
N SER A 673 21.05 -35.39 -39.09
CA SER A 673 20.38 -36.55 -38.49
C SER A 673 19.88 -37.59 -39.53
N GLY A 674 20.00 -37.30 -40.83
CA GLY A 674 19.56 -38.17 -41.93
C GLY A 674 20.66 -38.98 -42.62
N SER A 675 21.93 -38.81 -42.24
CA SER A 675 23.05 -39.57 -42.80
C SER A 675 23.58 -40.55 -41.75
N GLU A 676 23.55 -41.86 -42.05
CA GLU A 676 24.14 -42.96 -41.25
C GLU A 676 25.68 -42.90 -41.18
N ALA A 677 26.28 -41.72 -41.26
CA ALA A 677 27.70 -41.50 -41.01
C ALA A 677 27.92 -41.37 -39.50
N GLU A 678 28.33 -42.47 -38.87
CA GLU A 678 28.88 -42.51 -37.52
C GLU A 678 29.99 -41.45 -37.34
N GLY A 679 29.71 -40.32 -36.68
CA GLY A 679 30.78 -39.36 -36.35
C GLY A 679 30.32 -38.00 -35.84
N TYR A 680 30.22 -37.90 -34.52
CA TYR A 680 29.90 -36.76 -33.62
C TYR A 680 30.56 -35.37 -33.85
N ASP A 681 31.08 -35.00 -35.04
CA ASP A 681 31.76 -33.72 -35.31
C ASP A 681 30.89 -32.71 -36.10
N TYR A 682 29.69 -32.40 -35.57
CA TYR A 682 28.71 -31.50 -36.20
C TYR A 682 29.16 -30.04 -36.37
N ILE A 683 30.29 -29.66 -35.76
CA ILE A 683 30.90 -28.34 -35.87
C ILE A 683 32.36 -28.55 -36.31
N THR A 684 32.73 -28.04 -37.48
CA THR A 684 34.09 -28.16 -38.01
C THR A 684 35.13 -27.62 -37.01
N ALA A 685 36.33 -28.19 -37.02
CA ALA A 685 37.43 -27.74 -36.17
C ALA A 685 37.67 -26.22 -36.30
N THR A 686 37.60 -25.70 -37.53
CA THR A 686 37.71 -24.27 -37.84
C THR A 686 36.58 -23.44 -37.21
N ALA A 687 35.31 -23.84 -37.37
CA ALA A 687 34.18 -23.12 -36.78
C ALA A 687 34.26 -23.13 -35.24
N ARG A 688 34.63 -24.27 -34.65
CA ARG A 688 34.81 -24.43 -33.20
C ARG A 688 35.92 -23.53 -32.66
N LYS A 689 37.05 -23.46 -33.38
CA LYS A 689 38.18 -22.58 -33.04
C LYS A 689 37.78 -21.11 -33.13
N ASN A 690 37.02 -20.72 -34.15
CA ASN A 690 36.50 -19.35 -34.28
C ASN A 690 35.56 -18.99 -33.13
N ILE A 691 34.65 -19.88 -32.75
CA ILE A 691 33.78 -19.68 -31.58
C ILE A 691 34.62 -19.61 -30.31
N TRP A 692 35.61 -20.49 -30.14
CA TRP A 692 36.54 -20.49 -29.00
C TRP A 692 37.25 -19.14 -28.83
N ILE A 693 37.82 -18.59 -29.90
CA ILE A 693 38.49 -17.28 -29.86
C ILE A 693 37.53 -16.20 -29.39
N GLN A 694 36.28 -16.19 -29.88
CA GLN A 694 35.27 -15.23 -29.44
C GLN A 694 34.88 -15.42 -27.97
N LEU A 695 34.76 -16.66 -27.48
CA LEU A 695 34.50 -16.96 -26.06
C LEU A 695 35.63 -16.45 -25.16
N VAL A 696 36.89 -16.66 -25.56
CA VAL A 696 38.06 -16.16 -24.81
C VAL A 696 38.05 -14.63 -24.79
N ASN A 697 37.75 -13.98 -25.92
CA ASN A 697 37.65 -12.52 -25.98
C ASN A 697 36.54 -11.98 -25.06
N ILE A 698 35.37 -12.63 -25.01
CA ILE A 698 34.29 -12.29 -24.06
C ILE A 698 34.77 -12.42 -22.61
N ALA A 699 35.43 -13.52 -22.26
CA ALA A 699 35.89 -13.75 -20.89
C ALA A 699 36.96 -12.73 -20.46
N VAL A 700 37.90 -12.40 -21.35
CA VAL A 700 38.92 -11.35 -21.12
C VAL A 700 38.26 -9.98 -20.94
N ALA A 701 37.27 -9.65 -21.77
CA ALA A 701 36.49 -8.43 -21.70
C ALA A 701 35.76 -8.27 -20.35
N LEU A 702 35.08 -9.32 -19.90
CA LEU A 702 34.41 -9.36 -18.59
C LEU A 702 35.43 -9.15 -17.46
N LYS A 703 36.58 -9.84 -17.49
CA LYS A 703 37.62 -9.66 -16.47
C LYS A 703 38.17 -8.24 -16.43
N ARG A 704 38.46 -7.63 -17.59
CA ARG A 704 38.97 -6.24 -17.66
C ARG A 704 37.99 -5.24 -17.04
N ASN A 705 36.69 -5.50 -17.20
CA ASN A 705 35.61 -4.72 -16.61
C ASN A 705 35.28 -5.08 -15.16
N ASN A 706 35.99 -6.05 -14.58
CA ASN A 706 35.74 -6.57 -13.23
C ASN A 706 34.30 -7.11 -13.06
N ILE A 707 33.79 -7.72 -14.13
CA ILE A 707 32.47 -8.35 -14.17
C ILE A 707 32.65 -9.86 -14.12
N VAL A 708 31.93 -10.50 -13.20
CA VAL A 708 31.71 -11.95 -13.20
C VAL A 708 30.28 -12.18 -13.66
N HIS A 709 30.07 -12.79 -14.82
CA HIS A 709 28.77 -12.97 -15.44
C HIS A 709 27.90 -14.02 -14.72
N ARG A 710 28.52 -15.11 -14.25
CA ARG A 710 27.87 -16.23 -13.50
C ARG A 710 26.81 -17.09 -14.23
N ASP A 711 26.25 -16.64 -15.35
CA ASP A 711 25.36 -17.47 -16.22
C ASP A 711 25.82 -17.53 -17.68
N MET A 712 27.13 -17.67 -17.92
CA MET A 712 27.64 -17.78 -19.28
C MET A 712 27.36 -19.19 -19.82
N LYS A 713 26.50 -19.29 -20.84
CA LYS A 713 26.03 -20.54 -21.44
C LYS A 713 25.68 -20.32 -22.92
N PRO A 714 25.57 -21.38 -23.75
CA PRO A 714 25.26 -21.24 -25.17
C PRO A 714 23.94 -20.50 -25.46
N ALA A 715 22.96 -20.53 -24.56
CA ALA A 715 21.68 -19.84 -24.73
C ALA A 715 21.77 -18.31 -24.51
N ASN A 716 22.78 -17.83 -23.77
CA ASN A 716 22.99 -16.40 -23.51
C ASN A 716 24.05 -15.79 -24.45
N LEU A 717 24.48 -16.54 -25.46
CA LEU A 717 25.43 -16.11 -26.49
C LEU A 717 24.69 -16.08 -27.82
N VAL A 718 24.55 -14.90 -28.41
CA VAL A 718 23.72 -14.66 -29.59
C VAL A 718 24.58 -14.08 -30.70
N TYR A 719 24.31 -14.51 -31.93
CA TYR A 719 24.99 -14.02 -33.13
C TYR A 719 24.38 -12.69 -33.58
N PHE A 720 25.27 -11.75 -33.89
CA PHE A 720 24.99 -10.49 -34.58
C PHE A 720 25.93 -10.49 -35.79
N GLY A 721 25.44 -10.99 -36.93
CA GLY A 721 26.27 -11.44 -38.04
C GLY A 721 27.28 -12.51 -37.60
N SER A 722 28.57 -12.27 -37.81
CA SER A 722 29.65 -13.18 -37.42
C SER A 722 30.12 -13.04 -35.97
N THR A 723 29.59 -12.04 -35.24
CA THR A 723 30.04 -11.69 -33.89
C THR A 723 29.12 -12.31 -32.84
N LEU A 724 29.71 -13.03 -31.90
CA LEU A 724 29.04 -13.58 -30.74
C LEU A 724 29.04 -12.53 -29.62
N LYS A 725 27.85 -12.20 -29.13
CA LYS A 725 27.65 -11.27 -28.01
C LYS A 725 26.93 -11.94 -26.85
N ILE A 726 27.27 -11.53 -25.63
CA ILE A 726 26.57 -11.94 -24.41
C ILE A 726 25.35 -11.04 -24.16
N VAL A 727 24.19 -11.64 -23.85
CA VAL A 727 22.90 -10.91 -23.86
C VAL A 727 22.15 -10.85 -22.53
N ASP A 728 22.58 -11.54 -21.47
CA ASP A 728 21.82 -11.62 -20.20
C ASP A 728 22.69 -11.47 -18.95
N PHE A 729 22.74 -10.25 -18.40
CA PHE A 729 23.51 -9.94 -17.18
C PHE A 729 22.69 -9.99 -15.88
N GLY A 730 21.50 -10.60 -15.89
CA GLY A 730 20.55 -10.53 -14.77
C GLY A 730 21.08 -11.04 -13.41
N ILE A 731 22.15 -11.85 -13.42
CA ILE A 731 22.83 -12.31 -12.20
C ILE A 731 24.32 -11.98 -12.18
N ALA A 732 24.80 -11.05 -12.98
CA ALA A 732 26.22 -10.67 -12.98
C ALA A 732 26.63 -10.02 -11.64
N LEU A 733 27.93 -10.02 -11.34
CA LEU A 733 28.53 -9.43 -10.16
C LEU A 733 29.62 -8.45 -10.59
N ASP A 734 29.67 -7.28 -9.93
CA ASP A 734 30.78 -6.34 -10.06
C ASP A 734 31.73 -6.53 -8.87
N GLU A 735 32.95 -6.98 -9.15
CA GLU A 735 33.98 -7.40 -8.18
C GLU A 735 34.28 -6.30 -7.15
N TYR A 736 34.16 -5.03 -7.52
CA TYR A 736 34.50 -3.87 -6.66
C TYR A 736 33.29 -3.18 -6.03
N SER A 737 32.07 -3.66 -6.26
CA SER A 737 30.86 -2.98 -5.79
C SER A 737 30.52 -3.18 -4.30
N GLY A 738 31.39 -3.87 -3.55
CA GLY A 738 31.12 -4.23 -2.14
C GLY A 738 29.97 -5.24 -1.98
N GLN A 739 29.49 -5.83 -3.07
CA GLN A 739 28.49 -6.89 -3.03
C GLN A 739 29.12 -8.19 -2.51
N ASP A 740 28.41 -8.86 -1.62
CA ASP A 740 28.87 -10.04 -0.92
C ASP A 740 29.17 -11.18 -1.92
N GLY A 741 30.46 -11.42 -2.21
CA GLY A 741 30.94 -12.43 -3.16
C GLY A 741 30.59 -13.87 -2.76
N HIS A 742 30.07 -14.05 -1.53
CA HIS A 742 29.58 -15.30 -0.96
C HIS A 742 28.08 -15.58 -1.25
N ARG A 743 27.37 -14.63 -1.87
CA ARG A 743 25.92 -14.74 -2.11
C ARG A 743 25.65 -15.84 -3.15
N ARG A 744 24.92 -16.90 -2.74
CA ARG A 744 24.39 -17.94 -3.64
C ARG A 744 23.37 -17.34 -4.59
N LEU A 745 23.80 -17.00 -5.80
CA LEU A 745 22.94 -16.54 -6.88
C LEU A 745 23.06 -17.58 -7.98
N GLY A 746 22.09 -18.52 -8.02
CA GLY A 746 22.18 -19.69 -8.88
C GLY A 746 22.38 -19.35 -10.36
N GLY A 747 23.08 -20.20 -11.11
CA GLY A 747 23.23 -20.16 -12.57
C GLY A 747 22.74 -21.46 -13.21
N THR A 748 23.15 -21.71 -14.46
CA THR A 748 22.72 -22.88 -15.23
C THR A 748 23.74 -24.01 -15.16
N HIS A 749 23.43 -25.08 -14.43
CA HIS A 749 24.19 -26.32 -14.56
C HIS A 749 24.06 -26.90 -15.98
N PRO A 750 25.13 -27.43 -16.58
CA PRO A 750 26.49 -27.61 -16.04
C PRO A 750 27.50 -26.52 -16.46
N PHE A 751 27.05 -25.42 -17.05
CA PHE A 751 27.94 -24.37 -17.57
C PHE A 751 28.52 -23.46 -16.49
N THR A 752 27.75 -23.19 -15.42
CA THR A 752 28.21 -22.37 -14.30
C THR A 752 29.20 -23.14 -13.41
N ALA A 753 30.24 -22.47 -12.93
CA ALA A 753 31.28 -23.03 -12.05
C ALA A 753 30.74 -23.45 -10.65
N PRO A 754 31.33 -24.46 -9.99
CA PRO A 754 30.82 -25.01 -8.73
C PRO A 754 30.80 -23.98 -7.58
N GLU A 755 31.78 -23.09 -7.51
CA GLU A 755 31.87 -22.07 -6.46
C GLU A 755 30.69 -21.10 -6.46
N CYS A 756 30.07 -20.85 -7.63
CA CYS A 756 28.88 -20.00 -7.77
C CYS A 756 27.66 -20.54 -7.02
N PHE A 757 27.61 -21.84 -6.74
CA PHE A 757 26.51 -22.50 -6.03
C PHE A 757 26.81 -22.73 -4.55
N SER A 758 28.08 -22.88 -4.17
CA SER A 758 28.47 -23.31 -2.82
C SER A 758 28.32 -22.20 -1.76
N GLY A 759 28.64 -20.94 -2.11
CA GLY A 759 28.80 -19.83 -1.16
C GLY A 759 30.00 -19.95 -0.20
N ALA A 760 30.74 -21.06 -0.25
CA ALA A 760 31.85 -21.36 0.68
C ALA A 760 33.15 -20.62 0.31
N VAL A 761 33.31 -20.26 -0.96
CA VAL A 761 34.46 -19.54 -1.50
C VAL A 761 33.92 -18.35 -2.30
N PRO A 762 34.56 -17.16 -2.24
CA PRO A 762 34.12 -16.02 -3.03
C PRO A 762 34.17 -16.35 -4.52
N VAL A 763 33.14 -15.93 -5.25
CA VAL A 763 33.12 -16.06 -6.71
C VAL A 763 34.12 -15.08 -7.31
N THR A 764 35.07 -15.60 -8.08
CA THR A 764 36.09 -14.81 -8.79
C THR A 764 35.89 -14.94 -10.30
N PRO A 765 36.55 -14.10 -11.11
CA PRO A 765 36.53 -14.25 -12.57
C PRO A 765 37.04 -15.62 -13.09
N ARG A 766 37.67 -16.45 -12.24
CA ARG A 766 37.99 -17.84 -12.62
C ARG A 766 36.73 -18.69 -12.89
N ALA A 767 35.54 -18.22 -12.51
CA ALA A 767 34.27 -18.82 -12.85
C ALA A 767 33.98 -18.77 -14.37
N GLU A 768 34.38 -17.71 -15.06
CA GLU A 768 34.22 -17.59 -16.51
C GLU A 768 35.13 -18.56 -17.27
N VAL A 769 36.33 -18.86 -16.74
CA VAL A 769 37.25 -19.89 -17.30
C VAL A 769 36.60 -21.27 -17.33
N TRP A 770 35.88 -21.63 -16.26
CA TRP A 770 35.07 -22.86 -16.24
C TRP A 770 33.97 -22.80 -17.31
N SER A 771 33.25 -21.68 -17.38
CA SER A 771 32.10 -21.52 -18.26
C SER A 771 32.47 -21.64 -19.74
N VAL A 772 33.56 -21.01 -20.19
CA VAL A 772 34.05 -21.17 -21.56
C VAL A 772 34.56 -22.59 -21.85
N GLY A 773 35.15 -23.26 -20.86
CA GLY A 773 35.54 -24.68 -20.97
C GLY A 773 34.32 -25.60 -21.13
N ALA A 774 33.26 -25.36 -20.36
CA ALA A 774 31.99 -26.08 -20.48
C ALA A 774 31.32 -25.89 -21.84
N ILE A 775 31.40 -24.67 -22.40
CA ILE A 775 30.91 -24.38 -23.74
C ILE A 775 31.79 -25.07 -24.80
N LEU A 776 33.12 -25.04 -24.67
CA LEU A 776 34.01 -25.77 -25.58
C LEU A 776 33.76 -27.29 -25.55
N TYR A 777 33.50 -27.84 -24.36
CA TYR A 777 33.08 -29.23 -24.19
C TYR A 777 31.78 -29.47 -24.96
N TYR A 778 30.76 -28.64 -24.76
CA TYR A 778 29.47 -28.75 -25.46
C TYR A 778 29.62 -28.69 -26.98
N LEU A 779 30.43 -27.75 -27.50
CA LEU A 779 30.73 -27.64 -28.93
C LEU A 779 31.53 -28.82 -29.47
N THR A 780 32.29 -29.49 -28.60
CA THR A 780 33.11 -30.64 -28.97
C THR A 780 32.27 -31.91 -28.97
N TYR A 781 31.60 -32.23 -27.87
CA TYR A 781 30.94 -33.51 -27.66
C TYR A 781 29.45 -33.51 -27.99
N GLY A 782 28.87 -32.37 -28.39
CA GLY A 782 27.43 -32.23 -28.69
C GLY A 782 26.52 -32.29 -27.46
N GLN A 783 27.08 -32.58 -26.28
CA GLN A 783 26.37 -32.70 -25.02
C GLN A 783 27.08 -31.90 -23.93
N ALA A 784 26.32 -31.44 -22.93
CA ALA A 784 26.88 -30.68 -21.83
C ALA A 784 27.69 -31.60 -20.87
N PRO A 785 28.71 -31.08 -20.17
CA PRO A 785 29.52 -31.90 -19.26
C PRO A 785 28.71 -32.45 -18.08
N ILE A 786 28.99 -33.69 -17.65
CA ILE A 786 28.33 -34.34 -16.50
C ILE A 786 29.16 -34.08 -15.23
N TYR A 787 28.52 -33.60 -14.16
CA TYR A 787 29.18 -33.14 -12.94
C TYR A 787 29.62 -34.25 -11.95
N GLU A 788 28.93 -35.40 -11.98
CA GLU A 788 28.92 -36.41 -10.91
C GLU A 788 30.04 -37.46 -11.01
N THR A 789 30.51 -37.79 -12.21
CA THR A 789 31.63 -38.71 -12.38
C THR A 789 32.94 -37.94 -12.17
N ALA A 790 33.85 -38.47 -11.34
CA ALA A 790 35.16 -37.88 -11.06
C ALA A 790 36.13 -37.85 -12.28
N GLN A 791 35.59 -37.84 -13.49
CA GLN A 791 36.30 -37.80 -14.77
C GLN A 791 35.58 -36.78 -15.67
N PRO A 792 36.08 -35.54 -15.81
CA PRO A 792 35.50 -34.51 -16.69
C PRO A 792 35.57 -34.86 -18.18
N ILE A 793 36.20 -35.97 -18.53
CA ILE A 793 36.48 -36.39 -19.89
C ILE A 793 35.90 -37.80 -20.04
N PRO A 794 34.86 -38.00 -20.87
CA PRO A 794 34.44 -39.34 -21.24
C PRO A 794 35.66 -40.12 -21.73
N GLY A 795 35.90 -41.30 -21.16
CA GLY A 795 36.85 -42.25 -21.72
C GLY A 795 36.32 -42.75 -23.05
N THR A 796 36.44 -41.97 -24.12
CA THR A 796 36.09 -42.39 -25.46
C THR A 796 37.29 -42.24 -26.40
N THR A 797 37.53 -43.33 -27.09
CA THR A 797 38.76 -43.83 -27.70
C THR A 797 39.05 -43.27 -29.10
N LYS A 798 38.48 -42.11 -29.49
CA LYS A 798 38.75 -41.49 -30.80
C LYS A 798 39.26 -40.06 -30.66
N THR A 799 40.48 -39.88 -31.14
CA THR A 799 41.35 -38.70 -31.08
C THR A 799 40.67 -37.41 -31.54
N ARG A 800 40.42 -36.50 -30.60
CA ARG A 800 40.30 -35.06 -30.84
C ARG A 800 41.54 -34.35 -30.30
N SER A 801 41.92 -33.24 -30.95
CA SER A 801 43.17 -32.49 -30.74
C SER A 801 43.65 -32.48 -29.29
N SER A 802 44.94 -32.80 -29.07
CA SER A 802 45.60 -32.73 -27.75
C SER A 802 45.42 -31.36 -27.09
N LEU A 803 45.34 -30.29 -27.88
CA LEU A 803 45.11 -28.92 -27.41
C LEU A 803 43.72 -28.72 -26.79
N VAL A 804 42.68 -29.36 -27.33
CA VAL A 804 41.33 -29.27 -26.75
C VAL A 804 41.27 -30.02 -25.44
N LYS A 805 41.92 -31.19 -25.37
CA LYS A 805 42.01 -31.96 -24.12
C LYS A 805 42.75 -31.18 -23.03
N ASP A 806 43.85 -30.51 -23.36
CA ASP A 806 44.61 -29.68 -22.43
C ASP A 806 43.76 -28.53 -21.86
N ILE A 807 43.02 -27.80 -22.71
CA ILE A 807 42.11 -26.74 -22.24
C ILE A 807 41.04 -27.31 -21.30
N LEU A 808 40.35 -28.38 -21.69
CA LEU A 808 39.26 -28.93 -20.88
C LEU A 808 39.76 -29.43 -19.52
N HIS A 809 40.94 -30.07 -19.50
CA HIS A 809 41.58 -30.51 -18.25
C HIS A 809 41.89 -29.36 -17.30
N ASN A 810 42.40 -28.23 -17.83
CA ASN A 810 42.75 -27.06 -17.04
C ASN A 810 41.51 -26.22 -16.63
N CYS A 811 40.49 -26.11 -17.48
CA CYS A 811 39.27 -25.35 -17.16
C CYS A 811 38.40 -26.03 -16.08
N PHE A 812 38.37 -27.37 -16.01
CA PHE A 812 37.53 -28.12 -15.07
C PHE A 812 38.17 -28.41 -13.71
N GLN A 813 39.14 -27.59 -13.28
CA GLN A 813 39.66 -27.66 -11.92
C GLN A 813 38.59 -27.18 -10.92
N ARG A 814 38.12 -28.04 -10.02
CA ARG A 814 37.07 -27.70 -9.04
C ARG A 814 37.50 -26.54 -8.12
N ASN A 815 38.75 -26.52 -7.68
CA ASN A 815 39.31 -25.39 -6.95
C ASN A 815 39.58 -24.22 -7.93
N PRO A 816 38.93 -23.06 -7.78
CA PRO A 816 39.08 -21.93 -8.70
C PRO A 816 40.52 -21.41 -8.79
N TRP A 817 41.31 -21.56 -7.73
CA TRP A 817 42.71 -21.13 -7.69
C TRP A 817 43.66 -22.05 -8.48
N ARG A 818 43.22 -23.28 -8.80
CA ARG A 818 43.96 -24.21 -9.66
C ARG A 818 43.59 -24.09 -11.14
N ARG A 819 42.50 -23.41 -11.48
CA ARG A 819 42.20 -23.08 -12.89
C ARG A 819 43.31 -22.17 -13.42
N PRO A 820 43.47 -22.06 -14.74
CA PRO A 820 44.24 -20.98 -15.35
C PRO A 820 43.49 -19.65 -15.22
N ASP A 821 44.16 -18.53 -15.51
CA ASP A 821 43.51 -17.23 -15.65
C ASP A 821 43.14 -16.94 -17.12
N HIS A 822 42.53 -15.78 -17.35
CA HIS A 822 42.12 -15.34 -18.70
C HIS A 822 43.33 -15.09 -19.62
N TYR A 823 44.48 -14.72 -19.05
CA TYR A 823 45.70 -14.49 -19.82
C TYR A 823 46.24 -15.81 -20.37
N TRP A 824 46.20 -16.88 -19.59
CA TRP A 824 46.54 -18.22 -20.06
C TRP A 824 45.63 -18.67 -21.21
N LEU A 825 44.30 -18.45 -21.11
CA LEU A 825 43.36 -18.76 -22.21
C LEU A 825 43.71 -18.01 -23.50
N LEU A 826 44.04 -16.73 -23.38
CA LEU A 826 44.43 -15.88 -24.51
C LEU A 826 45.74 -16.35 -25.16
N ASN A 827 46.68 -16.88 -24.37
CA ASN A 827 47.99 -17.31 -24.83
C ASN A 827 48.09 -18.80 -25.17
N HIS A 828 47.04 -19.59 -24.93
CA HIS A 828 47.03 -21.01 -25.21
C HIS A 828 47.22 -21.28 -26.73
N PRO A 829 47.96 -22.34 -27.14
CA PRO A 829 48.19 -22.62 -28.56
C PRO A 829 46.93 -22.79 -29.40
N LEU A 830 45.82 -23.30 -28.84
CA LEU A 830 44.53 -23.35 -29.55
C LEU A 830 44.01 -21.95 -29.95
N THR A 831 44.28 -20.94 -29.13
CA THR A 831 43.86 -19.55 -29.33
C THR A 831 44.83 -18.80 -30.24
N LYS A 832 46.15 -19.02 -30.07
CA LYS A 832 47.21 -18.34 -30.84
C LYS A 832 47.51 -18.95 -32.20
N SER A 833 47.36 -20.26 -32.35
CA SER A 833 47.78 -20.96 -33.56
C SER A 833 46.99 -20.46 -34.76
N THR A 834 47.67 -19.97 -35.80
CA THR A 834 47.11 -19.76 -37.14
C THR A 834 47.10 -21.04 -37.98
N ALA A 835 47.57 -22.17 -37.46
CA ALA A 835 47.67 -23.42 -38.21
C ALA A 835 46.35 -24.23 -38.19
N LEU A 836 45.87 -24.53 -39.39
CA LEU A 836 44.92 -25.59 -39.70
C LEU A 836 45.52 -26.96 -39.35
N ILE A 837 44.76 -27.82 -38.67
CA ILE A 837 44.84 -29.29 -38.78
C ILE A 837 43.41 -29.78 -38.90
#